data_AF-A0A160FHG2-F1
#
_entry.id   AF-A0A160FHG2-F1
#
_cell.length_a   1.000
_cell.length_b   1.000
_cell.length_c   1.000
_cell.angle_alpha   90.00
_cell.angle_beta   90.00
_cell.angle_gamma   90.00
#
_symmetry.space_group_name_H-M   'P 1'
#
loop_
_entity.id
_entity.type
_entity.pdbx_description
1 polymer ?
#
loop_
_entity_poly.entity_id
_entity_poly.type
_entity_poly.pdbx_seq_one_letter_code
_entity_poly.pdbx_strand_id
1 'polypeptide(L)'
;MATMATAAINSVPHGSNLLEAAAEIYDMYANGGTDREHVLTSIEGYHHDGEWNGDARELAHYIRHPGAAGLENETAVVDDLARHFSTPYNPHGEAMGHPETFALIGYAPVNDNIPGRDNWSPSVVFAVQRLHTTGDYRNDRYALYSPYDGAFLYENFNQLAYAISNTPLNEPDTPNPVHAYTSYYAMQNVLQHPMAEERLGDIGGSYGMPALPTLRPQSSGGAAPPMAMPSLTPPRADLPPPPDFDQPGPSGYQPRPRDDLKRSADTEGERQPMALYRPSIVTPAELKKLGRFSAEQTPLGKVNLDLHNFDVATNPSVIDGAGYLGTFRKLETAQQNPALVDAKNGYVYAVAPTPNMVDVNASLSANARNPDTGEVAAMGRIDYTQIRGWQKMENGKLGKFTANPDYRWDVYDQTRTAGAQPQLSRFAADNPAWSDSAHRPFATTQTHNDTTTYVPTQEPNLTQATFYNHALEKIGYLNDQQAKGQDYRGPVELIAHNGAYGTLQANVHTPAGQLFSPNGPGNTDVTVTNRAADVGGYHTFRMGDDGRFHTKVLGEDEVLRVGSDGFLNLDYAPKDPQNRNGVFRYQDNRLVHEEDHKVLTYSNAGYAYVSDHDYDSSYSQWKLTGSSNKSYAPPKSIYSYHDNSAGSARTQYEFDKDPDLALPTGATHFVTSLPGGPSTYEDTGSFIRNATQDQQQERANWLNRNNAALLFKDGFYLTATGEHTLEVRNLQGNTIKTVQTDAASQNDASGIKSDYSISDRTWSRLQSEQDRRKKFEELSKTAYAAQ
;
A
#
# COMPACT_ATOMS: atom_id res chain seq x y z
N MET A 1 -16.03 29.16 -19.37
CA MET A 1 -15.92 28.66 -20.77
C MET A 1 -15.15 27.35 -20.82
N ALA A 2 -13.96 27.23 -20.20
CA ALA A 2 -13.32 25.92 -19.96
C ALA A 2 -14.25 24.86 -19.29
N THR A 3 -15.20 25.28 -18.45
CA THR A 3 -16.23 24.39 -17.87
C THR A 3 -17.22 23.80 -18.90
N MET A 4 -17.43 24.48 -20.03
CA MET A 4 -18.31 24.00 -21.09
C MET A 4 -17.65 22.92 -21.92
N ALA A 5 -16.31 22.89 -22.01
CA ALA A 5 -15.53 21.82 -22.66
C ALA A 5 -15.83 20.46 -22.06
N THR A 6 -15.75 20.42 -20.73
CA THR A 6 -15.82 19.20 -19.95
C THR A 6 -17.26 18.74 -19.79
N ALA A 7 -18.19 19.68 -19.64
CA ALA A 7 -19.61 19.41 -19.77
C ALA A 7 -19.92 18.85 -21.18
N ALA A 8 -19.32 19.40 -22.25
CA ALA A 8 -19.54 18.95 -23.62
C ALA A 8 -19.01 17.53 -23.84
N ILE A 9 -17.80 17.22 -23.37
CA ILE A 9 -17.23 15.87 -23.42
C ILE A 9 -18.11 14.86 -22.68
N ASN A 10 -18.64 15.22 -21.51
CA ASN A 10 -19.53 14.37 -20.71
C ASN A 10 -20.95 14.23 -21.30
N SER A 11 -21.38 15.23 -22.08
CA SER A 11 -22.67 15.22 -22.77
C SER A 11 -22.55 14.67 -24.19
N VAL A 12 -21.46 14.02 -24.59
CA VAL A 12 -21.38 13.26 -25.85
C VAL A 12 -22.05 11.90 -25.60
N PRO A 13 -23.35 11.68 -25.93
CA PRO A 13 -23.86 10.33 -26.03
C PRO A 13 -23.12 9.59 -27.15
N HIS A 14 -23.13 8.26 -27.10
CA HIS A 14 -22.56 7.41 -28.14
C HIS A 14 -22.99 7.87 -29.54
N GLY A 15 -22.05 8.49 -30.28
CA GLY A 15 -22.23 8.94 -31.66
C GLY A 15 -22.26 10.45 -31.90
N SER A 16 -22.29 11.30 -30.87
CA SER A 16 -22.22 12.76 -31.04
C SER A 16 -20.76 13.25 -31.17
N ASN A 17 -20.55 14.37 -31.84
CA ASN A 17 -19.24 15.03 -31.89
C ASN A 17 -19.17 16.23 -30.91
N LEU A 18 -17.96 16.67 -30.58
CA LEU A 18 -17.73 17.82 -29.68
C LEU A 18 -18.46 19.09 -30.10
N LEU A 19 -18.68 19.28 -31.41
CA LEU A 19 -19.39 20.45 -31.95
C LEU A 19 -20.88 20.41 -31.58
N GLU A 20 -21.52 19.24 -31.74
CA GLU A 20 -22.92 19.02 -31.36
C GLU A 20 -23.13 19.17 -29.86
N ALA A 21 -22.25 18.61 -29.04
CA ALA A 21 -22.32 18.73 -27.59
C ALA A 21 -22.11 20.17 -27.11
N ALA A 22 -21.17 20.92 -27.72
CA ALA A 22 -20.97 22.33 -27.42
C ALA A 22 -22.19 23.19 -27.82
N ALA A 23 -22.82 22.88 -28.96
CA ALA A 23 -24.05 23.54 -29.40
C ALA A 23 -25.22 23.24 -28.46
N GLU A 24 -25.38 21.99 -28.02
CA GLU A 24 -26.43 21.58 -27.09
C GLU A 24 -26.31 22.29 -25.73
N ILE A 25 -25.10 22.41 -25.19
CA ILE A 25 -24.85 23.18 -23.95
C ILE A 25 -25.14 24.67 -24.14
N TYR A 26 -24.77 25.22 -25.29
CA TYR A 26 -25.08 26.60 -25.62
C TYR A 26 -26.60 26.82 -25.68
N ASP A 27 -27.33 25.92 -26.31
CA ASP A 27 -28.79 25.97 -26.40
C ASP A 27 -29.45 25.80 -25.02
N MET A 28 -29.00 24.84 -24.19
CA MET A 28 -29.45 24.68 -22.81
C MET A 28 -29.21 25.93 -21.96
N TYR A 29 -28.05 26.58 -22.13
CA TYR A 29 -27.73 27.82 -21.45
C TYR A 29 -28.60 28.99 -21.94
N ALA A 30 -28.84 29.08 -23.25
CA ALA A 30 -29.62 30.14 -23.88
C ALA A 30 -31.12 30.04 -23.60
N ASN A 31 -31.67 28.83 -23.47
CA ASN A 31 -33.09 28.58 -23.24
C ASN A 31 -33.56 29.00 -21.83
N GLY A 32 -32.65 29.20 -20.87
CA GLY A 32 -32.98 29.66 -19.53
C GLY A 32 -33.71 28.62 -18.66
N GLY A 33 -34.26 29.04 -17.51
CA GLY A 33 -35.02 28.16 -16.62
C GLY A 33 -34.19 27.04 -15.97
N THR A 34 -34.80 25.88 -15.77
CA THR A 34 -34.20 24.71 -15.12
C THR A 34 -33.00 24.14 -15.88
N ASP A 35 -32.97 24.26 -17.20
CA ASP A 35 -31.87 23.74 -18.03
C ASP A 35 -30.61 24.59 -17.84
N ARG A 36 -30.77 25.92 -17.79
CA ARG A 36 -29.69 26.83 -17.43
C ARG A 36 -29.21 26.61 -16.00
N GLU A 37 -30.12 26.41 -15.04
CA GLU A 37 -29.74 26.06 -13.67
C GLU A 37 -29.02 24.71 -13.60
N HIS A 38 -29.42 23.71 -14.38
CA HIS A 38 -28.74 22.42 -14.41
C HIS A 38 -27.33 22.54 -15.00
N VAL A 39 -27.17 23.27 -16.10
CA VAL A 39 -25.86 23.57 -16.70
C VAL A 39 -25.01 24.40 -15.74
N LEU A 40 -25.55 25.45 -15.14
CA LEU A 40 -24.82 26.28 -14.16
C LEU A 40 -24.46 25.49 -12.89
N THR A 41 -25.33 24.62 -12.38
CA THR A 41 -25.07 23.76 -11.22
C THR A 41 -24.03 22.69 -11.57
N SER A 42 -24.05 22.18 -12.80
CA SER A 42 -23.02 21.25 -13.28
C SER A 42 -21.68 21.98 -13.37
N ILE A 43 -21.66 23.18 -13.96
CA ILE A 43 -20.50 24.09 -14.05
C ILE A 43 -19.99 24.47 -12.64
N GLU A 44 -20.86 24.82 -11.71
CA GLU A 44 -20.53 25.20 -10.34
C GLU A 44 -20.08 23.99 -9.52
N GLY A 45 -20.68 22.82 -9.71
CA GLY A 45 -20.21 21.55 -9.16
C GLY A 45 -18.80 21.24 -9.66
N TYR A 46 -18.58 21.38 -10.97
CA TYR A 46 -17.26 21.27 -11.58
C TYR A 46 -16.27 22.30 -10.98
N HIS A 47 -16.71 23.51 -10.61
CA HIS A 47 -15.93 24.54 -9.88
C HIS A 47 -15.65 24.23 -8.41
N HIS A 48 -16.60 23.60 -7.70
CA HIS A 48 -16.50 23.42 -6.25
C HIS A 48 -15.67 22.20 -5.86
N ASP A 49 -15.66 21.15 -6.67
CA ASP A 49 -14.96 19.89 -6.37
C ASP A 49 -13.44 19.98 -6.59
N GLY A 50 -12.90 21.14 -6.98
CA GLY A 50 -11.46 21.30 -7.27
C GLY A 50 -10.98 20.49 -8.49
N GLU A 51 -11.91 19.90 -9.25
CA GLU A 51 -11.68 19.03 -10.41
C GLU A 51 -11.31 19.78 -11.70
N TRP A 52 -10.66 20.95 -11.56
CA TRP A 52 -10.30 21.86 -12.66
C TRP A 52 -9.00 21.51 -13.38
N ASN A 53 -8.46 20.35 -13.07
CA ASN A 53 -7.23 19.85 -13.66
C ASN A 53 -7.62 18.81 -14.70
N GLY A 54 -7.90 19.30 -15.92
CA GLY A 54 -8.55 18.61 -17.04
C GLY A 54 -7.85 17.37 -17.59
N ASP A 55 -7.04 16.64 -16.83
CA ASP A 55 -6.27 15.51 -17.33
C ASP A 55 -6.69 14.17 -16.76
N ALA A 56 -7.15 14.09 -15.51
CA ALA A 56 -7.37 12.81 -14.83
C ALA A 56 -8.81 12.26 -14.96
N ARG A 57 -9.67 12.86 -15.80
CA ARG A 57 -11.09 12.50 -15.86
C ARG A 57 -11.31 11.20 -16.63
N GLU A 58 -12.15 10.34 -16.07
CA GLU A 58 -12.52 9.05 -16.66
C GLU A 58 -13.74 9.18 -17.57
N LEU A 59 -13.63 8.75 -18.84
CA LEU A 59 -14.76 8.70 -19.76
C LEU A 59 -15.40 7.29 -19.75
N ALA A 60 -16.73 7.24 -19.79
CA ALA A 60 -17.46 5.98 -19.87
C ALA A 60 -17.19 5.28 -21.21
N HIS A 61 -16.93 3.97 -21.20
CA HIS A 61 -16.59 3.16 -22.38
C HIS A 61 -15.25 3.53 -23.09
N TYR A 62 -14.40 4.30 -22.41
CA TYR A 62 -13.06 4.60 -22.89
C TYR A 62 -12.00 4.07 -21.93
N ILE A 63 -10.87 3.66 -22.48
CA ILE A 63 -9.66 3.38 -21.72
C ILE A 63 -8.78 4.61 -21.82
N ARG A 64 -8.58 5.30 -20.70
CA ARG A 64 -7.63 6.40 -20.61
C ARG A 64 -6.22 5.85 -20.47
N HIS A 65 -5.26 6.45 -21.17
CA HIS A 65 -3.86 6.12 -20.99
C HIS A 65 -2.93 7.34 -21.17
N PRO A 66 -1.69 7.26 -20.66
CA PRO A 66 -0.71 8.34 -20.81
C PRO A 66 -0.29 8.54 -22.28
N GLY A 67 -0.09 9.80 -22.66
CA GLY A 67 0.66 10.19 -23.86
C GLY A 67 2.10 10.60 -23.50
N ALA A 68 2.59 11.67 -24.11
CA ALA A 68 3.88 12.25 -23.79
C ALA A 68 3.76 13.43 -22.80
N ALA A 69 4.82 13.66 -22.04
CA ALA A 69 4.95 14.82 -21.15
C ALA A 69 6.21 15.62 -21.51
N GLY A 70 6.22 16.92 -21.19
CA GLY A 70 7.36 17.79 -21.42
C GLY A 70 7.59 18.13 -22.91
N LEU A 71 6.56 18.09 -23.74
CA LEU A 71 6.66 18.41 -25.16
C LEU A 71 6.99 19.90 -25.32
N GLU A 72 8.18 20.21 -25.86
CA GLU A 72 8.73 21.57 -25.85
C GLU A 72 8.23 22.47 -26.99
N ASN A 73 7.53 21.93 -27.97
CA ASN A 73 7.05 22.67 -29.13
C ASN A 73 5.84 21.98 -29.80
N GLU A 74 5.17 22.73 -30.67
CA GLU A 74 3.96 22.30 -31.38
C GLU A 74 4.21 21.13 -32.32
N THR A 75 5.42 21.03 -32.91
CA THR A 75 5.79 19.90 -33.77
C THR A 75 5.79 18.61 -32.97
N ALA A 76 6.34 18.64 -31.74
CA ALA A 76 6.35 17.49 -30.85
C ALA A 76 4.93 17.06 -30.44
N VAL A 77 4.00 18.02 -30.25
CA VAL A 77 2.57 17.74 -30.01
C VAL A 77 1.93 17.08 -31.23
N VAL A 78 2.17 17.60 -32.43
CA VAL A 78 1.63 17.02 -33.67
C VAL A 78 2.18 15.62 -33.91
N ASP A 79 3.48 15.40 -33.70
CA ASP A 79 4.12 14.09 -33.83
C ASP A 79 3.56 13.09 -32.82
N ASP A 80 3.27 13.55 -31.60
CA ASP A 80 2.62 12.75 -30.56
C ASP A 80 1.20 12.32 -30.96
N LEU A 81 0.36 13.27 -31.40
CA LEU A 81 -0.98 12.99 -31.91
C LEU A 81 -0.95 12.05 -33.11
N ALA A 82 -0.02 12.27 -34.05
CA ALA A 82 0.12 11.43 -35.23
C ALA A 82 0.48 10.00 -34.83
N ARG A 83 1.39 9.82 -33.88
CA ARG A 83 1.79 8.50 -33.37
C ARG A 83 0.59 7.77 -32.78
N HIS A 84 -0.10 8.37 -31.83
CA HIS A 84 -1.20 7.73 -31.11
C HIS A 84 -2.45 7.52 -31.98
N PHE A 85 -2.82 8.47 -32.86
CA PHE A 85 -3.93 8.24 -33.78
C PHE A 85 -3.60 7.25 -34.91
N SER A 86 -2.32 7.03 -35.23
CA SER A 86 -1.95 6.08 -36.30
C SER A 86 -2.09 4.61 -35.91
N THR A 87 -2.11 4.29 -34.61
CA THR A 87 -2.10 2.92 -34.10
C THR A 87 -3.15 2.73 -33.01
N PRO A 88 -3.96 1.65 -33.05
CA PRO A 88 -4.84 1.30 -31.94
C PRO A 88 -4.06 1.09 -30.64
N TYR A 89 -4.60 1.56 -29.52
CA TYR A 89 -4.05 1.31 -28.21
C TYR A 89 -4.30 -0.12 -27.77
N ASN A 90 -3.26 -0.75 -27.24
CA ASN A 90 -3.28 -2.16 -26.88
C ASN A 90 -2.84 -2.32 -25.42
N PRO A 91 -3.76 -2.32 -24.45
CA PRO A 91 -3.39 -2.38 -23.03
C PRO A 91 -2.88 -3.78 -22.62
N HIS A 92 -3.33 -4.86 -23.27
CA HIS A 92 -3.09 -6.23 -22.79
C HIS A 92 -2.59 -7.21 -23.86
N GLY A 93 -2.11 -6.68 -24.99
CA GLY A 93 -1.61 -7.45 -26.13
C GLY A 93 -2.73 -8.14 -26.91
N GLU A 94 -3.94 -7.57 -26.89
CA GLU A 94 -5.07 -8.03 -27.70
C GLU A 94 -4.77 -7.92 -29.21
N ALA A 95 -5.35 -8.81 -30.01
CA ALA A 95 -5.09 -8.85 -31.45
C ALA A 95 -5.64 -7.65 -32.24
N MET A 96 -6.72 -7.00 -31.77
CA MET A 96 -7.41 -5.94 -32.51
C MET A 96 -7.24 -4.52 -31.94
N GLY A 97 -6.65 -4.37 -30.75
CA GLY A 97 -6.48 -3.07 -30.08
C GLY A 97 -7.77 -2.23 -29.96
N HIS A 98 -7.64 -1.02 -29.43
CA HIS A 98 -8.72 -0.07 -29.21
C HIS A 98 -8.43 1.21 -30.00
N PRO A 99 -9.33 1.66 -30.88
CA PRO A 99 -9.05 2.85 -31.68
C PRO A 99 -9.02 4.10 -30.81
N GLU A 100 -7.97 4.90 -30.98
CA GLU A 100 -7.87 6.21 -30.34
C GLU A 100 -8.85 7.20 -30.93
N THR A 101 -9.70 7.77 -30.09
CA THR A 101 -10.78 8.68 -30.52
C THR A 101 -10.67 10.06 -29.92
N PHE A 102 -10.09 10.21 -28.73
CA PHE A 102 -9.86 11.51 -28.12
C PHE A 102 -8.42 11.66 -27.64
N ALA A 103 -7.94 12.90 -27.68
CA ALA A 103 -6.73 13.34 -27.01
C ALA A 103 -7.04 14.63 -26.23
N LEU A 104 -6.49 14.74 -25.03
CA LEU A 104 -6.44 16.00 -24.28
C LEU A 104 -5.00 16.51 -24.31
N ILE A 105 -4.85 17.80 -24.57
CA ILE A 105 -3.55 18.49 -24.65
C ILE A 105 -3.55 19.56 -23.58
N GLY A 106 -2.79 19.34 -22.52
CA GLY A 106 -2.59 20.32 -21.45
C GLY A 106 -1.33 21.14 -21.70
N TYR A 107 -1.44 22.45 -21.52
CA TYR A 107 -0.33 23.39 -21.64
C TYR A 107 0.00 24.02 -20.30
N ALA A 108 1.27 23.96 -19.91
CA ALA A 108 1.78 24.50 -18.65
C ALA A 108 2.97 25.44 -18.89
N PRO A 109 3.01 26.62 -18.26
CA PRO A 109 4.16 27.51 -18.35
C PRO A 109 5.37 26.91 -17.63
N VAL A 110 6.57 27.05 -18.21
CA VAL A 110 7.84 26.79 -17.55
C VAL A 110 8.01 27.82 -16.45
N ASN A 111 8.15 27.40 -15.21
CA ASN A 111 8.74 28.28 -14.20
C ASN A 111 10.25 28.03 -14.19
N ASP A 112 11.03 29.08 -14.47
CA ASP A 112 12.48 29.04 -14.33
C ASP A 112 12.88 28.65 -12.90
N ASN A 113 13.43 27.45 -12.73
CA ASN A 113 14.37 27.03 -11.68
C ASN A 113 14.29 27.79 -10.35
N ILE A 114 13.15 27.73 -9.65
CA ILE A 114 13.14 27.98 -8.20
C ILE A 114 13.31 26.61 -7.54
N PRO A 115 14.43 26.34 -6.84
CA PRO A 115 14.62 25.07 -6.16
C PRO A 115 13.44 24.79 -5.21
N GLY A 116 12.66 23.75 -5.49
CA GLY A 116 11.47 23.37 -4.72
C GLY A 116 10.13 23.96 -5.17
N ARG A 117 10.03 24.53 -6.39
CA ARG A 117 8.76 24.92 -7.03
C ARG A 117 8.73 24.52 -8.51
N ASP A 118 8.60 23.23 -8.78
CA ASP A 118 8.18 22.72 -10.09
C ASP A 118 6.65 22.62 -10.12
N ASN A 119 5.96 23.75 -9.99
CA ASN A 119 4.49 23.73 -10.02
C ASN A 119 4.02 23.72 -11.49
N TRP A 120 4.01 22.52 -12.07
CA TRP A 120 3.40 22.21 -13.37
C TRP A 120 1.89 22.03 -13.19
N SER A 121 1.13 23.12 -13.13
CA SER A 121 -0.31 23.02 -13.34
C SER A 121 -0.62 23.51 -14.75
N PRO A 122 -1.35 22.75 -15.59
CA PRO A 122 -1.83 23.29 -16.85
C PRO A 122 -2.61 24.57 -16.61
N SER A 123 -2.26 25.59 -17.37
CA SER A 123 -3.05 26.81 -17.45
C SER A 123 -4.24 26.64 -18.41
N VAL A 124 -4.11 25.76 -19.42
CA VAL A 124 -5.11 25.55 -20.49
C VAL A 124 -5.11 24.10 -20.95
N VAL A 125 -6.31 23.54 -21.18
CA VAL A 125 -6.49 22.20 -21.77
C VAL A 125 -7.32 22.29 -23.04
N PHE A 126 -6.83 21.68 -24.12
CA PHE A 126 -7.51 21.52 -25.40
C PHE A 126 -7.96 20.07 -25.58
N ALA A 127 -9.07 19.84 -26.27
CA ALA A 127 -9.56 18.49 -26.57
C ALA A 127 -9.61 18.27 -28.09
N VAL A 128 -9.07 17.15 -28.55
CA VAL A 128 -9.10 16.71 -29.94
C VAL A 128 -9.94 15.44 -30.02
N GLN A 129 -10.94 15.43 -30.89
CA GLN A 129 -11.72 14.24 -31.24
C GLN A 129 -11.45 13.84 -32.69
N ARG A 130 -11.06 12.59 -32.90
CA ARG A 130 -10.99 11.96 -34.23
C ARG A 130 -12.36 11.35 -34.57
N LEU A 131 -12.92 11.72 -35.72
CA LEU A 131 -14.27 11.31 -36.14
C LEU A 131 -14.31 10.01 -36.97
N HIS A 132 -13.17 9.33 -37.15
CA HIS A 132 -13.05 7.97 -37.74
C HIS A 132 -13.86 7.73 -39.02
N THR A 133 -13.90 8.70 -39.94
CA THR A 133 -14.73 8.63 -41.16
C THR A 133 -14.24 7.59 -42.18
N THR A 134 -12.94 7.28 -42.20
CA THR A 134 -12.26 6.44 -43.19
C THR A 134 -11.43 5.32 -42.57
N GLY A 135 -11.10 5.43 -41.28
CA GLY A 135 -10.19 4.51 -40.57
C GLY A 135 -8.71 4.84 -40.75
N ASP A 136 -8.35 5.70 -41.72
CA ASP A 136 -7.00 6.26 -41.87
C ASP A 136 -6.94 7.62 -41.19
N TYR A 137 -6.12 7.73 -40.14
CA TYR A 137 -6.03 8.95 -39.34
C TYR A 137 -5.66 10.17 -40.20
N ARG A 138 -4.92 9.98 -41.29
CA ARG A 138 -4.52 11.09 -42.16
C ARG A 138 -5.71 11.72 -42.88
N ASN A 139 -6.72 10.92 -43.20
CA ASN A 139 -7.89 11.32 -44.01
C ASN A 139 -9.16 11.50 -43.19
N ASP A 140 -9.13 11.18 -41.89
CA ASP A 140 -10.26 11.36 -41.00
C ASP A 140 -10.52 12.83 -40.66
N ARG A 141 -11.79 13.18 -40.42
CA ARG A 141 -12.16 14.50 -39.89
C ARG A 141 -11.84 14.59 -38.40
N TYR A 142 -11.52 15.80 -37.93
CA TYR A 142 -11.19 16.08 -36.54
C TYR A 142 -12.00 17.24 -35.99
N ALA A 143 -12.36 17.19 -34.72
CA ALA A 143 -12.86 18.32 -33.96
C ALA A 143 -11.83 18.74 -32.91
N LEU A 144 -11.50 20.03 -32.84
CA LEU A 144 -10.67 20.62 -31.79
C LEU A 144 -11.55 21.54 -30.95
N TYR A 145 -11.52 21.37 -29.64
CA TYR A 145 -12.14 22.29 -28.72
C TYR A 145 -11.08 23.15 -28.02
N SER A 146 -11.22 24.47 -28.14
CA SER A 146 -10.49 25.50 -27.37
C SER A 146 -11.40 26.04 -26.27
N PRO A 147 -10.92 26.14 -25.01
CA PRO A 147 -11.71 26.74 -23.93
C PRO A 147 -11.99 28.24 -24.11
N TYR A 148 -11.29 28.90 -25.03
CA TYR A 148 -11.46 30.32 -25.32
C TYR A 148 -12.30 30.57 -26.59
N ASP A 149 -12.13 29.72 -27.60
CA ASP A 149 -12.64 30.00 -28.94
C ASP A 149 -13.76 29.04 -29.38
N GLY A 150 -14.02 27.98 -28.60
CA GLY A 150 -15.06 26.98 -28.88
C GLY A 150 -14.56 25.80 -29.71
N ALA A 151 -15.48 25.13 -30.42
CA ALA A 151 -15.20 23.94 -31.21
C ALA A 151 -14.98 24.25 -32.70
N PHE A 152 -13.93 23.68 -33.27
CA PHE A 152 -13.51 23.81 -34.67
C PHE A 152 -13.45 22.45 -35.33
N LEU A 153 -13.73 22.41 -36.63
CA LEU A 153 -13.72 21.17 -37.39
C LEU A 153 -12.72 21.24 -38.55
N TYR A 154 -11.94 20.18 -38.72
CA TYR A 154 -10.90 20.03 -39.72
C TYR A 154 -11.19 18.81 -40.59
N GLU A 155 -10.97 18.93 -41.89
CA GLU A 155 -11.31 17.88 -42.86
C GLU A 155 -10.32 16.70 -42.86
N ASN A 156 -9.10 16.92 -42.34
CA ASN A 156 -8.05 15.91 -42.27
C ASN A 156 -6.99 16.26 -41.21
N PHE A 157 -6.10 15.31 -40.90
CA PHE A 157 -5.07 15.52 -39.89
C PHE A 157 -4.09 16.64 -40.25
N ASN A 158 -3.78 16.85 -41.53
CA ASN A 158 -2.87 17.92 -41.95
C ASN A 158 -3.44 19.31 -41.63
N GLN A 159 -4.76 19.50 -41.76
CA GLN A 159 -5.40 20.75 -41.39
C GLN A 159 -5.40 20.98 -39.88
N LEU A 160 -5.67 19.93 -39.08
CA LEU A 160 -5.56 19.99 -37.62
C LEU A 160 -4.12 20.30 -37.20
N ALA A 161 -3.15 19.57 -37.74
CA ALA A 161 -1.73 19.75 -37.47
C ALA A 161 -1.28 21.18 -37.81
N TYR A 162 -1.70 21.70 -38.97
CA TYR A 162 -1.43 23.09 -39.34
C TYR A 162 -2.02 24.08 -38.32
N ALA A 163 -3.25 23.84 -37.83
CA ALA A 163 -3.86 24.71 -36.83
C ALA A 163 -3.11 24.67 -35.49
N ILE A 164 -2.73 23.49 -35.00
CA ILE A 164 -1.95 23.34 -33.76
C ILE A 164 -0.57 23.99 -33.92
N SER A 165 0.12 23.76 -35.03
CA SER A 165 1.45 24.34 -35.30
C SER A 165 1.46 25.86 -35.51
N ASN A 166 0.31 26.48 -35.82
CA ASN A 166 0.20 27.92 -36.01
C ASN A 166 -0.61 28.63 -34.91
N THR A 167 -1.04 27.88 -33.89
CA THR A 167 -1.57 28.45 -32.65
C THR A 167 -0.38 28.57 -31.71
N PRO A 168 0.20 29.77 -31.52
CA PRO A 168 1.43 29.89 -30.75
C PRO A 168 1.18 29.40 -29.33
N LEU A 169 2.01 28.47 -28.86
CA LEU A 169 1.98 27.99 -27.46
C LEU A 169 2.19 29.13 -26.46
N ASN A 170 2.87 30.18 -26.91
CA ASN A 170 3.10 31.39 -26.15
C ASN A 170 2.07 32.44 -26.57
N GLU A 171 1.18 32.83 -25.66
CA GLU A 171 0.52 34.13 -25.83
C GLU A 171 1.60 35.22 -25.90
N PRO A 172 1.36 36.33 -26.63
CA PRO A 172 2.34 37.43 -26.74
C PRO A 172 2.80 37.99 -25.38
N ASP A 173 2.03 37.76 -24.32
CA ASP A 173 2.23 38.27 -22.96
C ASP A 173 2.72 37.22 -21.95
N THR A 174 2.96 35.96 -22.35
CA THR A 174 3.54 34.94 -21.46
C THR A 174 5.06 34.83 -21.68
N PRO A 175 5.90 35.32 -20.76
CA PRO A 175 7.35 35.44 -20.96
C PRO A 175 8.12 34.10 -20.88
N ASN A 176 7.46 32.99 -20.54
CA ASN A 176 8.11 31.73 -20.28
C ASN A 176 7.77 30.68 -21.35
N PRO A 177 8.71 29.78 -21.71
CA PRO A 177 8.40 28.65 -22.58
C PRO A 177 7.24 27.83 -22.02
N VAL A 178 6.38 27.28 -22.86
CA VAL A 178 5.23 26.45 -22.45
C VAL A 178 5.52 25.02 -22.86
N HIS A 179 5.41 24.07 -21.93
CA HIS A 179 5.42 22.64 -22.28
C HIS A 179 4.00 22.14 -22.45
N ALA A 180 3.86 21.14 -23.33
CA ALA A 180 2.63 20.40 -23.48
C ALA A 180 2.77 18.99 -22.91
N TYR A 181 1.64 18.41 -22.56
CA TYR A 181 1.52 17.00 -22.31
C TYR A 181 0.17 16.50 -22.81
N THR A 182 0.08 15.20 -23.08
CA THR A 182 -1.05 14.60 -23.78
C THR A 182 -1.60 13.40 -23.03
N SER A 183 -2.92 13.26 -22.99
CA SER A 183 -3.60 12.03 -22.55
C SER A 183 -4.59 11.57 -23.60
N TYR A 184 -4.79 10.27 -23.71
CA TYR A 184 -5.52 9.64 -24.81
C TYR A 184 -6.63 8.75 -24.31
N TYR A 185 -7.67 8.57 -25.14
CA TYR A 185 -8.86 7.78 -24.83
C TYR A 185 -9.20 6.85 -25.98
N ALA A 186 -8.94 5.57 -25.74
CA ALA A 186 -9.21 4.48 -26.64
C ALA A 186 -10.65 4.00 -26.48
N MET A 187 -11.40 3.89 -27.58
CA MET A 187 -12.78 3.40 -27.53
C MET A 187 -12.84 1.90 -27.25
N GLN A 188 -13.63 1.50 -26.26
CA GLN A 188 -13.83 0.10 -25.93
C GLN A 188 -14.82 -0.55 -26.91
N ASN A 189 -14.29 -1.17 -27.97
CA ASN A 189 -15.08 -1.88 -28.97
C ASN A 189 -15.22 -3.39 -28.69
N VAL A 190 -14.53 -3.88 -27.66
CA VAL A 190 -14.46 -5.30 -27.29
C VAL A 190 -15.02 -5.45 -25.87
N LEU A 191 -15.76 -6.53 -25.63
CA LEU A 191 -16.21 -6.92 -24.29
C LEU A 191 -15.01 -6.92 -23.34
N GLN A 192 -15.05 -6.01 -22.36
CA GLN A 192 -14.10 -6.05 -21.26
C GLN A 192 -14.27 -7.35 -20.49
N HIS A 193 -13.18 -7.83 -19.89
CA HIS A 193 -13.28 -8.90 -18.90
C HIS A 193 -14.34 -8.51 -17.84
N PRO A 194 -15.24 -9.40 -17.41
CA PRO A 194 -16.35 -9.04 -16.51
C PRO A 194 -15.94 -8.30 -15.24
N MET A 195 -14.74 -8.59 -14.74
CA MET A 195 -14.18 -7.90 -13.57
C MET A 195 -13.78 -6.44 -13.83
N ALA A 196 -13.58 -6.01 -15.06
CA ALA A 196 -13.10 -4.66 -15.36
C ALA A 196 -14.08 -3.57 -14.88
N GLU A 197 -15.38 -3.87 -14.89
CA GLU A 197 -16.45 -2.97 -14.42
C GLU A 197 -16.71 -3.08 -12.91
N GLU A 198 -16.18 -4.12 -12.25
CA GLU A 198 -16.29 -4.28 -10.80
C GLU A 198 -15.46 -3.19 -10.10
N ARG A 199 -16.03 -2.60 -9.05
CA ARG A 199 -15.35 -1.56 -8.28
C ARG A 199 -14.33 -2.19 -7.34
N LEU A 200 -13.21 -1.52 -7.17
CA LEU A 200 -12.14 -1.96 -6.27
C LEU A 200 -12.64 -2.24 -4.84
N GLY A 201 -13.55 -1.40 -4.31
CA GLY A 201 -14.15 -1.58 -2.98
C GLY A 201 -15.15 -2.74 -2.88
N ASP A 202 -15.86 -3.05 -3.96
CA ASP A 202 -16.81 -4.17 -3.97
C ASP A 202 -16.08 -5.51 -3.82
N ILE A 203 -14.83 -5.56 -4.27
CA ILE A 203 -13.97 -6.73 -4.16
C ILE A 203 -13.29 -6.80 -2.79
N GLY A 204 -12.79 -5.67 -2.30
CA GLY A 204 -12.12 -5.54 -1.00
C GLY A 204 -12.98 -5.80 0.23
N GLY A 205 -14.31 -5.68 0.12
CA GLY A 205 -15.24 -5.77 1.25
C GLY A 205 -16.12 -7.02 1.31
N SER A 206 -16.26 -7.80 0.23
CA SER A 206 -17.38 -8.75 0.09
C SER A 206 -17.00 -10.24 0.14
N TYR A 207 -15.73 -10.61 0.01
CA TYR A 207 -15.35 -12.01 -0.23
C TYR A 207 -14.51 -12.67 0.88
N GLY A 208 -14.82 -12.38 2.15
CA GLY A 208 -14.28 -13.12 3.30
C GLY A 208 -14.28 -12.37 4.63
N MET A 209 -14.32 -11.04 4.59
CA MET A 209 -14.68 -10.21 5.74
C MET A 209 -16.22 -10.11 5.80
N PRO A 210 -16.86 -10.03 6.98
CA PRO A 210 -18.29 -9.77 7.05
C PRO A 210 -18.58 -8.52 6.22
N ALA A 211 -19.43 -8.67 5.21
CA ALA A 211 -19.77 -7.59 4.29
C ALA A 211 -20.11 -6.35 5.10
N LEU A 212 -19.32 -5.30 4.92
CA LEU A 212 -19.79 -3.96 5.25
C LEU A 212 -21.06 -3.77 4.43
N PRO A 213 -22.17 -3.28 5.03
CA PRO A 213 -23.45 -3.22 4.33
C PRO A 213 -23.27 -2.46 3.01
N THR A 214 -23.34 -3.18 1.88
CA THR A 214 -23.33 -2.57 0.56
C THR A 214 -24.72 -1.97 0.34
N LEU A 215 -24.78 -0.64 0.30
CA LEU A 215 -25.96 0.04 -0.20
C LEU A 215 -25.94 -0.06 -1.73
N ARG A 216 -26.91 -0.78 -2.29
CA ARG A 216 -27.26 -0.68 -3.71
C ARG A 216 -27.49 0.79 -4.07
N PRO A 217 -27.15 1.23 -5.30
CA PRO A 217 -27.52 2.56 -5.76
C PRO A 217 -29.05 2.69 -5.72
N GLN A 218 -29.55 3.54 -4.82
CA GLN A 218 -30.94 3.98 -4.88
C GLN A 218 -31.05 4.95 -6.06
N SER A 219 -31.81 4.53 -7.06
CA SER A 219 -32.33 5.42 -8.09
C SER A 219 -33.13 6.56 -7.45
N SER A 220 -32.89 7.77 -7.94
CA SER A 220 -33.70 8.99 -7.82
C SER A 220 -33.88 9.64 -6.43
N GLY A 221 -33.31 10.84 -6.31
CA GLY A 221 -34.02 11.99 -5.72
C GLY A 221 -34.01 12.13 -4.20
N GLY A 222 -32.83 12.25 -3.58
CA GLY A 222 -32.72 12.74 -2.20
C GLY A 222 -31.33 12.51 -1.63
N ALA A 223 -30.63 13.59 -1.29
CA ALA A 223 -29.35 13.54 -0.58
C ALA A 223 -29.55 12.93 0.82
N ALA A 224 -29.42 11.61 0.93
CA ALA A 224 -29.24 10.96 2.23
C ALA A 224 -27.88 11.39 2.80
N PRO A 225 -27.78 11.68 4.11
CA PRO A 225 -26.48 11.96 4.73
C PRO A 225 -25.54 10.78 4.50
N PRO A 226 -24.23 11.01 4.26
CA PRO A 226 -23.28 9.93 4.03
C PRO A 226 -23.27 9.02 5.27
N MET A 227 -23.79 7.80 5.14
CA MET A 227 -23.68 6.81 6.21
C MET A 227 -22.22 6.40 6.33
N ALA A 228 -21.68 6.42 7.54
CA ALA A 228 -20.31 6.02 7.82
C ALA A 228 -20.11 4.55 7.40
N MET A 229 -19.36 4.32 6.32
CA MET A 229 -18.99 2.98 5.89
C MET A 229 -18.05 2.38 6.95
N PRO A 230 -18.35 1.21 7.55
CA PRO A 230 -17.58 0.75 8.70
C PRO A 230 -16.10 0.51 8.30
N SER A 231 -15.18 0.94 9.18
CA SER A 231 -13.73 0.78 8.99
C SER A 231 -13.34 -0.70 9.19
N LEU A 232 -12.30 -1.17 8.48
CA LEU A 232 -11.70 -2.50 8.77
C LEU A 232 -11.10 -2.54 10.18
N THR A 233 -10.69 -1.39 10.70
CA THR A 233 -10.06 -1.20 12.00
C THR A 233 -10.88 -0.18 12.79
N PRO A 234 -12.09 -0.51 13.26
CA PRO A 234 -12.93 0.47 13.97
C PRO A 234 -12.18 1.08 15.17
N PRO A 235 -12.42 2.35 15.51
CA PRO A 235 -11.81 2.99 16.68
C PRO A 235 -12.09 2.18 17.96
N ARG A 236 -11.13 2.16 18.88
CA ARG A 236 -11.23 1.45 20.15
C ARG A 236 -11.08 2.44 21.30
N ALA A 237 -12.17 2.67 22.03
CA ALA A 237 -12.18 3.54 23.20
C ALA A 237 -11.35 3.00 24.37
N ASP A 238 -11.04 1.70 24.37
CA ASP A 238 -10.22 1.06 25.41
C ASP A 238 -8.72 1.16 25.15
N LEU A 239 -8.29 1.62 23.97
CA LEU A 239 -6.89 1.90 23.73
C LEU A 239 -6.47 3.19 24.44
N PRO A 240 -5.31 3.21 25.10
CA PRO A 240 -4.74 4.46 25.59
C PRO A 240 -4.50 5.41 24.41
N PRO A 241 -4.62 6.74 24.62
CA PRO A 241 -4.35 7.72 23.58
C PRO A 241 -2.92 7.55 23.06
N PRO A 242 -2.69 7.80 21.76
CA PRO A 242 -1.34 7.91 21.23
C PRO A 242 -0.59 9.03 22.01
N PRO A 243 0.67 8.83 22.43
CA PRO A 243 1.50 9.84 23.06
C PRO A 243 1.80 10.98 22.10
N ASP A 244 2.29 12.07 22.68
CA ASP A 244 2.62 13.31 22.00
C ASP A 244 3.77 13.14 21.00
N PHE A 245 3.59 13.63 19.76
CA PHE A 245 4.44 13.31 18.60
C PHE A 245 5.63 14.26 18.38
N ASP A 246 5.88 15.21 19.28
CA ASP A 246 7.21 15.86 19.41
C ASP A 246 8.29 14.84 19.88
N GLN A 247 7.89 13.59 20.08
CA GLN A 247 8.67 12.38 20.32
C GLN A 247 8.15 11.27 19.38
N PRO A 248 8.98 10.29 18.96
CA PRO A 248 8.64 9.30 17.93
C PRO A 248 7.44 8.38 18.29
N GLY A 249 6.21 8.85 18.11
CA GLY A 249 4.96 8.07 18.09
C GLY A 249 4.60 7.21 19.32
N PRO A 250 3.48 6.47 19.26
CA PRO A 250 2.98 5.58 20.33
C PRO A 250 3.90 4.50 20.80
N SER A 251 4.74 4.05 19.89
CA SER A 251 5.71 3.04 20.17
C SER A 251 7.02 3.59 20.71
N GLY A 252 7.44 4.85 20.51
CA GLY A 252 8.82 5.34 20.72
C GLY A 252 9.95 4.47 20.10
N TYR A 253 9.56 3.34 19.54
CA TYR A 253 10.25 2.40 18.74
C TYR A 253 10.46 3.09 17.42
N GLN A 254 11.67 3.62 17.25
CA GLN A 254 12.30 3.56 15.96
C GLN A 254 12.49 2.08 15.67
N PRO A 255 11.76 1.47 14.71
CA PRO A 255 12.22 0.20 14.18
C PRO A 255 13.66 0.45 13.78
N ARG A 256 14.60 -0.39 14.27
CA ARG A 256 15.88 -0.48 13.59
C ARG A 256 15.55 -0.65 12.11
N PRO A 257 16.19 0.11 11.21
CA PRO A 257 16.03 -0.08 9.78
C PRO A 257 16.00 -1.56 9.47
N ARG A 258 14.83 -2.04 9.06
CA ARG A 258 14.65 -3.47 8.79
C ARG A 258 15.12 -3.63 7.36
N ASP A 259 16.13 -4.49 7.16
CA ASP A 259 16.47 -4.98 5.84
C ASP A 259 15.23 -5.69 5.29
N ASP A 260 14.45 -4.96 4.51
CA ASP A 260 13.42 -5.56 3.67
C ASP A 260 14.17 -6.51 2.75
N LEU A 261 14.01 -7.80 3.02
CA LEU A 261 14.50 -8.83 2.15
C LEU A 261 13.80 -8.60 0.80
N LYS A 262 14.55 -8.01 -0.15
CA LYS A 262 14.38 -8.13 -1.61
C LYS A 262 13.38 -7.22 -2.35
N ARG A 263 12.66 -6.28 -1.74
CA ARG A 263 11.64 -5.46 -2.47
C ARG A 263 11.68 -3.94 -2.30
N SER A 264 12.61 -3.40 -1.50
CA SER A 264 12.80 -1.95 -1.38
C SER A 264 14.02 -1.48 -2.18
N ALA A 265 13.86 -0.39 -2.92
CA ALA A 265 14.94 0.32 -3.60
C ALA A 265 15.55 1.44 -2.72
N ASP A 266 15.02 1.66 -1.52
CA ASP A 266 15.39 2.79 -0.65
C ASP A 266 16.68 2.54 0.14
N THR A 267 17.31 3.63 0.59
CA THR A 267 18.39 3.61 1.59
C THR A 267 17.85 3.28 2.99
N GLU A 268 18.72 2.80 3.89
CA GLU A 268 18.37 2.26 5.22
C GLU A 268 17.42 3.17 6.06
N GLY A 269 17.55 4.50 5.97
CA GLY A 269 16.66 5.45 6.66
C GLY A 269 15.34 5.79 5.95
N GLU A 270 15.23 5.49 4.65
CA GLU A 270 14.07 5.80 3.81
C GLU A 270 13.11 4.60 3.67
N ARG A 271 13.59 3.37 3.95
CA ARG A 271 12.85 2.10 3.81
C ARG A 271 11.56 2.01 4.63
N GLN A 272 11.49 2.68 5.77
CA GLN A 272 10.28 2.73 6.60
C GLN A 272 10.03 4.13 7.11
N PRO A 273 9.32 4.98 6.34
CA PRO A 273 8.90 6.26 6.87
C PRO A 273 7.97 5.98 8.05
N MET A 274 8.31 6.49 9.24
CA MET A 274 7.45 6.37 10.42
C MET A 274 6.02 6.85 10.13
N ALA A 275 5.89 7.82 9.23
CA ALA A 275 4.65 8.24 8.62
C ALA A 275 4.90 8.66 7.18
N LEU A 276 3.92 8.40 6.32
CA LEU A 276 3.79 9.04 5.02
C LEU A 276 2.97 10.31 5.19
N TYR A 277 3.23 11.33 4.37
CA TYR A 277 2.61 12.64 4.47
C TYR A 277 1.67 12.87 3.29
N ARG A 278 0.43 13.20 3.60
CA ARG A 278 -0.61 13.47 2.59
C ARG A 278 -1.12 14.91 2.71
N PRO A 279 -0.92 15.75 1.69
CA PRO A 279 -1.56 17.05 1.63
C PRO A 279 -3.06 16.91 1.33
N SER A 280 -3.91 17.68 2.00
CA SER A 280 -5.33 17.73 1.69
C SER A 280 -6.01 18.98 2.25
N ILE A 281 -7.00 19.48 1.52
CA ILE A 281 -7.90 20.56 1.99
C ILE A 281 -9.06 20.03 2.84
N VAL A 282 -9.31 18.72 2.84
CA VAL A 282 -10.37 18.08 3.66
C VAL A 282 -10.00 18.22 5.13
N THR A 283 -10.93 18.73 5.94
CA THR A 283 -10.68 18.93 7.38
C THR A 283 -10.71 17.59 8.14
N PRO A 284 -10.02 17.49 9.30
CA PRO A 284 -10.05 16.26 10.10
C PRO A 284 -11.44 15.85 10.56
N ALA A 285 -12.34 16.82 10.78
CA ALA A 285 -13.72 16.57 11.19
C ALA A 285 -14.56 16.02 10.02
N GLU A 286 -14.36 16.53 8.80
CA GLU A 286 -14.99 15.98 7.59
C GLU A 286 -14.47 14.58 7.29
N LEU A 287 -13.14 14.40 7.35
CA LEU A 287 -12.52 13.11 7.12
C LEU A 287 -12.99 12.06 8.13
N LYS A 288 -13.19 12.43 9.40
CA LYS A 288 -13.79 11.55 10.41
C LYS A 288 -15.22 11.14 10.05
N LYS A 289 -16.02 12.05 9.47
CA LYS A 289 -17.39 11.73 9.00
C LYS A 289 -17.36 10.80 7.78
N LEU A 290 -16.43 11.02 6.86
CA LEU A 290 -16.20 10.15 5.70
C LEU A 290 -15.64 8.77 6.11
N GLY A 291 -14.88 8.73 7.20
CA GLY A 291 -14.23 7.55 7.75
C GLY A 291 -12.96 7.12 7.03
N ARG A 292 -12.66 7.68 5.84
CA ARG A 292 -11.49 7.34 5.01
C ARG A 292 -11.26 8.36 3.88
N PHE A 293 -10.06 8.37 3.31
CA PHE A 293 -9.85 8.74 1.90
C PHE A 293 -10.11 7.52 1.03
N SER A 294 -10.72 7.68 -0.16
CA SER A 294 -11.13 6.55 -0.98
C SER A 294 -11.03 6.81 -2.49
N ALA A 295 -10.44 5.84 -3.18
CA ALA A 295 -10.49 5.55 -4.61
C ALA A 295 -11.16 4.18 -4.87
N GLU A 296 -11.87 3.60 -3.89
CA GLU A 296 -12.52 2.28 -3.99
C GLU A 296 -13.65 2.25 -5.04
N GLN A 297 -14.12 3.40 -5.50
CA GLN A 297 -15.14 3.50 -6.56
C GLN A 297 -14.56 3.33 -7.97
N THR A 298 -13.23 3.33 -8.12
CA THR A 298 -12.58 3.11 -9.42
C THR A 298 -12.85 1.67 -9.90
N PRO A 299 -13.41 1.49 -11.11
CA PRO A 299 -13.51 0.18 -11.74
C PRO A 299 -12.12 -0.44 -11.93
N LEU A 300 -11.98 -1.75 -11.75
CA LEU A 300 -10.68 -2.44 -11.89
C LEU A 300 -10.02 -2.20 -13.26
N GLY A 301 -10.83 -2.11 -14.31
CA GLY A 301 -10.39 -1.80 -15.68
C GLY A 301 -9.68 -0.44 -15.81
N LYS A 302 -9.86 0.44 -14.82
CA LYS A 302 -9.32 1.80 -14.75
C LYS A 302 -8.24 1.95 -13.66
N VAL A 303 -7.93 0.89 -12.91
CA VAL A 303 -6.82 0.92 -11.94
C VAL A 303 -5.49 0.79 -12.68
N ASN A 304 -4.63 1.80 -12.62
CA ASN A 304 -3.38 1.85 -13.38
C ASN A 304 -2.32 2.72 -12.67
N LEU A 305 -1.20 2.10 -12.25
CA LEU A 305 -0.13 2.82 -11.53
C LEU A 305 0.68 3.76 -12.44
N ASP A 306 0.93 3.37 -13.70
CA ASP A 306 1.61 4.25 -14.67
C ASP A 306 0.77 5.49 -14.98
N LEU A 307 -0.56 5.32 -15.09
CA LEU A 307 -1.49 6.43 -15.29
C LEU A 307 -1.54 7.35 -14.07
N HIS A 308 -1.55 6.80 -12.86
CA HIS A 308 -1.47 7.60 -11.63
C HIS A 308 -0.18 8.43 -11.58
N ASN A 309 0.98 7.81 -11.83
CA ASN A 309 2.27 8.52 -11.90
C ASN A 309 2.29 9.58 -13.00
N PHE A 310 1.62 9.34 -14.14
CA PHE A 310 1.42 10.36 -15.17
C PHE A 310 0.59 11.54 -14.68
N ASP A 311 -0.51 11.30 -13.97
CA ASP A 311 -1.39 12.35 -13.44
C ASP A 311 -0.66 13.23 -12.43
N VAL A 312 0.04 12.62 -11.49
CA VAL A 312 0.83 13.34 -10.47
C VAL A 312 1.98 14.11 -11.12
N ALA A 313 2.61 13.53 -12.15
CA ALA A 313 3.72 14.19 -12.84
C ALA A 313 3.27 15.34 -13.74
N THR A 314 2.10 15.26 -14.37
CA THR A 314 1.57 16.33 -15.21
C THR A 314 0.89 17.42 -14.41
N ASN A 315 0.33 17.06 -13.26
CA ASN A 315 -0.26 18.01 -12.34
C ASN A 315 -0.04 17.59 -10.87
N PRO A 316 1.00 18.13 -10.20
CA PRO A 316 1.32 17.75 -8.83
C PRO A 316 0.25 18.11 -7.79
N SER A 317 -0.77 18.91 -8.13
CA SER A 317 -1.93 19.17 -7.26
C SER A 317 -2.95 18.01 -7.27
N VAL A 318 -2.93 17.18 -8.31
CA VAL A 318 -3.76 15.97 -8.44
C VAL A 318 -2.96 14.78 -7.94
N ILE A 319 -3.11 14.49 -6.65
CA ILE A 319 -2.43 13.36 -6.03
C ILE A 319 -3.31 12.11 -5.93
N ASP A 320 -4.53 12.13 -6.44
CA ASP A 320 -5.46 11.00 -6.43
C ASP A 320 -5.90 10.70 -7.86
N GLY A 321 -5.92 9.43 -8.25
CA GLY A 321 -6.29 9.05 -9.62
C GLY A 321 -6.01 7.59 -9.92
N ALA A 322 -6.66 7.06 -10.96
CA ALA A 322 -6.46 5.70 -11.46
C ALA A 322 -6.47 4.60 -10.37
N GLY A 323 -7.31 4.75 -9.35
CA GLY A 323 -7.46 3.80 -8.24
C GLY A 323 -6.48 3.95 -7.08
N TYR A 324 -5.64 4.99 -7.11
CA TYR A 324 -4.60 5.26 -6.11
C TYR A 324 -4.77 6.61 -5.42
N LEU A 325 -4.29 6.68 -4.18
CA LEU A 325 -4.23 7.87 -3.33
C LEU A 325 -2.77 8.19 -3.00
N GLY A 326 -2.31 9.36 -3.40
CA GLY A 326 -0.91 9.78 -3.27
C GLY A 326 -0.55 10.17 -1.84
N THR A 327 0.66 9.78 -1.43
CA THR A 327 1.32 10.17 -0.19
C THR A 327 2.82 10.31 -0.42
N PHE A 328 3.53 11.05 0.43
CA PHE A 328 4.95 11.34 0.24
C PHE A 328 5.77 10.94 1.46
N ARG A 329 6.99 10.44 1.24
CA ARG A 329 7.91 10.09 2.34
C ARG A 329 8.37 11.30 3.15
N LYS A 330 8.50 12.48 2.52
CA LYS A 330 9.01 13.71 3.13
C LYS A 330 7.88 14.68 3.44
N LEU A 331 7.91 15.25 4.65
CA LEU A 331 6.95 16.26 5.08
C LEU A 331 7.05 17.50 4.19
N GLU A 332 8.27 17.85 3.80
CA GLU A 332 8.59 18.99 2.94
C GLU A 332 7.91 18.86 1.58
N THR A 333 7.94 17.67 0.96
CA THR A 333 7.26 17.40 -0.32
C THR A 333 5.74 17.61 -0.19
N ALA A 334 5.13 17.08 0.88
CA ALA A 334 3.70 17.27 1.11
C ALA A 334 3.34 18.74 1.41
N GLN A 335 4.19 19.46 2.14
CA GLN A 335 3.98 20.88 2.46
C GLN A 335 4.10 21.78 1.22
N GLN A 336 5.00 21.44 0.30
CA GLN A 336 5.23 22.18 -0.94
C GLN A 336 4.25 21.81 -2.05
N ASN A 337 3.37 20.84 -1.82
CA ASN A 337 2.38 20.42 -2.80
C ASN A 337 1.48 21.60 -3.24
N PRO A 338 1.30 21.83 -4.56
CA PRO A 338 0.56 22.99 -5.06
C PRO A 338 -0.88 23.08 -4.51
N ALA A 339 -1.55 21.94 -4.31
CA ALA A 339 -2.92 21.92 -3.78
C ALA A 339 -3.04 22.61 -2.41
N LEU A 340 -1.99 22.57 -1.58
CA LEU A 340 -1.94 23.29 -0.30
C LEU A 340 -1.38 24.71 -0.44
N VAL A 341 -0.33 24.89 -1.25
CA VAL A 341 0.33 26.18 -1.41
C VAL A 341 -0.62 27.21 -2.00
N ASP A 342 -1.40 26.82 -3.01
CA ASP A 342 -2.33 27.71 -3.72
C ASP A 342 -3.55 28.04 -2.86
N ALA A 343 -4.08 27.04 -2.14
CA ALA A 343 -5.14 27.25 -1.15
C ALA A 343 -4.69 28.12 0.03
N LYS A 344 -3.38 28.16 0.31
CA LYS A 344 -2.72 28.75 1.50
C LYS A 344 -3.24 28.22 2.84
N ASN A 345 -4.16 27.26 2.81
CA ASN A 345 -4.84 26.67 3.95
C ASN A 345 -5.11 25.20 3.65
N GLY A 346 -5.08 24.35 4.69
CA GLY A 346 -5.37 22.93 4.56
C GLY A 346 -4.68 22.14 5.66
N TYR A 347 -4.38 20.87 5.37
CA TYR A 347 -3.81 19.94 6.33
C TYR A 347 -2.76 19.06 5.66
N VAL A 348 -1.70 18.77 6.39
CA VAL A 348 -0.81 17.65 6.08
C VAL A 348 -1.07 16.54 7.07
N TYR A 349 -1.57 15.42 6.58
CA TYR A 349 -1.88 14.23 7.37
C TYR A 349 -0.67 13.31 7.46
N ALA A 350 -0.34 12.86 8.67
CA ALA A 350 0.64 11.80 8.89
C ALA A 350 -0.10 10.45 8.89
N VAL A 351 0.22 9.61 7.90
CA VAL A 351 -0.46 8.35 7.61
C VAL A 351 0.49 7.19 7.92
N ALA A 352 0.02 6.18 8.65
CA ALA A 352 0.82 4.99 8.90
C ALA A 352 0.96 4.13 7.62
N PRO A 353 2.16 3.59 7.32
CA PRO A 353 2.37 2.74 6.14
C PRO A 353 1.56 1.43 6.21
N THR A 354 0.90 1.04 5.10
CA THR A 354 0.09 -0.19 5.02
C THR A 354 0.34 -1.02 3.76
N PRO A 355 -0.05 -2.31 3.73
CA PRO A 355 0.31 -3.20 2.62
C PRO A 355 -0.37 -2.88 1.28
N ASN A 356 -1.31 -1.94 1.22
CA ASN A 356 -1.89 -1.44 -0.03
C ASN A 356 -1.13 -0.23 -0.58
N MET A 357 -0.09 0.23 0.11
CA MET A 357 0.74 1.37 -0.29
C MET A 357 1.95 0.90 -1.09
N VAL A 358 2.04 1.33 -2.33
CA VAL A 358 3.03 0.90 -3.32
C VAL A 358 4.07 2.00 -3.51
N ASP A 359 5.34 1.63 -3.56
CA ASP A 359 6.40 2.56 -3.95
C ASP A 359 6.32 2.82 -5.45
N VAL A 360 5.92 4.02 -5.86
CA VAL A 360 5.69 4.36 -7.27
C VAL A 360 6.98 4.28 -8.07
N ASN A 361 8.06 4.88 -7.53
CA ASN A 361 9.35 4.93 -8.21
C ASN A 361 9.94 3.53 -8.39
N ALA A 362 10.00 2.74 -7.32
CA ALA A 362 10.56 1.40 -7.37
C ALA A 362 9.71 0.44 -8.23
N SER A 363 8.39 0.65 -8.32
CA SER A 363 7.51 -0.17 -9.16
C SER A 363 7.68 0.14 -10.64
N LEU A 364 7.78 1.42 -11.02
CA LEU A 364 7.91 1.85 -12.41
C LEU A 364 9.37 1.87 -12.90
N SER A 365 10.34 1.74 -11.99
CA SER A 365 11.78 1.76 -12.28
C SER A 365 12.19 3.03 -13.04
N ALA A 366 13.03 2.93 -14.07
CA ALA A 366 13.46 4.06 -14.89
C ALA A 366 12.31 4.78 -15.64
N ASN A 367 11.08 4.26 -15.59
CA ASN A 367 9.90 4.85 -16.22
C ASN A 367 9.07 5.72 -15.24
N ALA A 368 9.48 5.81 -13.97
CA ALA A 368 8.89 6.77 -13.04
C ALA A 368 9.15 8.20 -13.55
N ARG A 369 8.12 9.06 -13.55
CA ARG A 369 8.22 10.39 -14.18
C ARG A 369 8.80 11.42 -13.22
N ASN A 370 8.44 11.33 -11.93
CA ASN A 370 8.93 12.21 -10.87
C ASN A 370 9.55 11.41 -9.70
N PRO A 371 10.67 10.70 -9.94
CA PRO A 371 11.26 9.77 -8.96
C PRO A 371 11.71 10.47 -7.66
N ASP A 372 12.04 11.76 -7.70
CA ASP A 372 12.58 12.52 -6.56
C ASP A 372 11.53 12.90 -5.50
N THR A 373 10.24 12.79 -5.83
CA THR A 373 9.14 13.13 -4.91
C THR A 373 9.04 12.16 -3.72
N GLY A 374 9.57 10.94 -3.87
CA GLY A 374 9.43 9.88 -2.88
C GLY A 374 7.96 9.50 -2.65
N GLU A 375 7.18 9.46 -3.74
CA GLU A 375 5.77 9.10 -3.70
C GLU A 375 5.55 7.63 -3.33
N VAL A 376 4.59 7.41 -2.44
CA VAL A 376 4.03 6.11 -2.11
C VAL A 376 2.51 6.20 -2.27
N ALA A 377 1.95 5.39 -3.15
CA ALA A 377 0.55 5.48 -3.54
C ALA A 377 -0.28 4.36 -2.90
N ALA A 378 -1.33 4.71 -2.17
CA ALA A 378 -2.25 3.76 -1.56
C ALA A 378 -3.33 3.33 -2.57
N MET A 379 -3.34 2.07 -2.98
CA MET A 379 -4.43 1.53 -3.78
C MET A 379 -5.73 1.53 -2.96
N GLY A 380 -6.80 2.08 -3.51
CA GLY A 380 -8.16 2.00 -2.98
C GLY A 380 -8.48 2.90 -1.80
N ARG A 381 -7.80 2.80 -0.65
CA ARG A 381 -8.20 3.61 0.53
C ARG A 381 -7.12 3.87 1.56
N ILE A 382 -7.36 4.89 2.37
CA ILE A 382 -6.63 5.21 3.61
C ILE A 382 -7.67 5.45 4.71
N ASP A 383 -7.75 4.57 5.70
CA ASP A 383 -8.78 4.65 6.75
C ASP A 383 -8.48 5.83 7.72
N TYR A 384 -9.51 6.46 8.28
CA TYR A 384 -9.31 7.52 9.28
C TYR A 384 -8.49 7.02 10.50
N THR A 385 -8.69 5.75 10.87
CA THR A 385 -7.97 5.08 11.95
C THR A 385 -6.51 4.74 11.61
N GLN A 386 -6.10 4.86 10.35
CA GLN A 386 -4.72 4.74 9.87
C GLN A 386 -3.94 6.07 10.00
N ILE A 387 -4.66 7.19 10.12
CA ILE A 387 -4.08 8.51 10.24
C ILE A 387 -3.60 8.70 11.68
N ARG A 388 -2.29 8.91 11.85
CA ARG A 388 -1.65 9.17 13.13
C ARG A 388 -2.04 10.54 13.69
N GLY A 389 -2.23 11.51 12.81
CA GLY A 389 -2.58 12.89 13.14
C GLY A 389 -2.38 13.83 11.96
N TRP A 390 -2.39 15.13 12.22
CA TRP A 390 -2.29 16.15 11.18
C TRP A 390 -1.64 17.44 11.69
N GLN A 391 -1.06 18.20 10.75
CA GLN A 391 -0.64 19.57 10.95
C GLN A 391 -1.49 20.50 10.10
N LYS A 392 -2.08 21.53 10.71
CA LYS A 392 -2.88 22.52 9.99
C LYS A 392 -1.97 23.52 9.29
N MET A 393 -2.20 23.78 8.02
CA MET A 393 -1.60 24.90 7.30
C MET A 393 -2.54 26.11 7.35
N GLU A 394 -2.02 27.26 7.78
CA GLU A 394 -2.72 28.54 7.77
C GLU A 394 -1.82 29.62 7.19
N ASN A 395 -2.33 30.35 6.20
CA ASN A 395 -1.58 31.40 5.49
C ASN A 395 -0.19 30.92 5.00
N GLY A 396 -0.13 29.69 4.48
CA GLY A 396 1.10 29.06 3.98
C GLY A 396 2.09 28.61 5.07
N LYS A 397 1.72 28.67 6.36
CA LYS A 397 2.56 28.21 7.48
C LYS A 397 1.99 26.95 8.09
N LEU A 398 2.83 25.93 8.24
CA LEU A 398 2.47 24.67 8.89
C LEU A 398 2.49 24.83 10.42
N GLY A 399 1.40 24.43 11.08
CA GLY A 399 1.22 24.50 12.51
C GLY A 399 1.76 23.28 13.27
N LYS A 400 1.41 23.20 14.56
CA LYS A 400 1.76 22.07 15.42
C LYS A 400 1.02 20.80 15.02
N PHE A 401 1.66 19.67 15.27
CA PHE A 401 1.05 18.37 15.11
C PHE A 401 -0.11 18.18 16.09
N THR A 402 -1.21 17.61 15.61
CA THR A 402 -2.37 17.20 16.41
C THR A 402 -2.56 15.70 16.24
N ALA A 403 -2.44 14.95 17.32
CA ALA A 403 -2.66 13.51 17.30
C ALA A 403 -4.12 13.16 17.02
N ASN A 404 -4.33 12.12 16.21
CA ASN A 404 -5.65 11.55 15.99
C ASN A 404 -5.97 10.59 17.16
N PRO A 405 -6.96 10.88 18.02
CA PRO A 405 -7.30 10.00 19.13
C PRO A 405 -7.84 8.64 18.67
N ASP A 406 -8.31 8.53 17.43
CA ASP A 406 -8.85 7.29 16.87
C ASP A 406 -7.80 6.45 16.12
N TYR A 407 -6.52 6.87 16.13
CA TYR A 407 -5.43 6.10 15.49
C TYR A 407 -5.28 4.71 16.12
N ARG A 408 -5.41 3.67 15.31
CA ARG A 408 -5.26 2.25 15.71
C ARG A 408 -3.79 1.83 15.66
N TRP A 409 -2.99 2.40 16.57
CA TRP A 409 -1.56 2.10 16.70
C TRP A 409 -1.28 0.61 16.94
N ASP A 410 -2.20 -0.09 17.62
CA ASP A 410 -2.13 -1.53 17.87
C ASP A 410 -2.19 -2.36 16.59
N VAL A 411 -2.65 -1.80 15.47
CA VAL A 411 -2.70 -2.46 14.16
C VAL A 411 -1.66 -1.85 13.22
N TYR A 412 -1.69 -0.54 13.02
CA TYR A 412 -0.95 0.12 11.95
C TYR A 412 0.54 0.35 12.26
N ASP A 413 0.98 0.27 13.52
CA ASP A 413 2.43 0.24 13.81
C ASP A 413 3.04 -1.15 13.52
N GLN A 414 2.22 -2.15 13.15
CA GLN A 414 2.68 -3.47 12.72
C GLN A 414 2.65 -3.65 11.20
N THR A 415 2.17 -2.65 10.47
CA THR A 415 2.09 -2.68 9.01
C THR A 415 3.26 -1.96 8.36
N ARG A 416 3.45 -2.21 7.07
CA ARG A 416 4.48 -1.64 6.20
C ARG A 416 3.92 -1.46 4.80
N THR A 417 4.59 -0.64 3.99
CA THR A 417 4.27 -0.54 2.55
C THR A 417 4.48 -1.90 1.88
N ALA A 418 3.90 -2.07 0.70
CA ALA A 418 4.13 -3.23 -0.15
C ALA A 418 5.51 -3.21 -0.83
N GLY A 419 6.25 -2.10 -0.75
CA GLY A 419 7.45 -1.86 -1.55
C GLY A 419 7.13 -1.77 -3.04
N ALA A 420 8.09 -2.20 -3.87
CA ALA A 420 7.93 -2.27 -5.32
C ALA A 420 6.93 -3.36 -5.75
N GLN A 421 6.04 -3.03 -6.69
CA GLN A 421 5.04 -3.92 -7.27
C GLN A 421 4.95 -3.73 -8.80
N PRO A 422 5.97 -4.16 -9.58
CA PRO A 422 6.05 -3.93 -11.03
C PRO A 422 4.88 -4.54 -11.82
N GLN A 423 4.23 -5.57 -11.30
CA GLN A 423 3.04 -6.16 -11.92
C GLN A 423 1.83 -5.22 -11.93
N LEU A 424 1.85 -4.15 -11.13
CA LEU A 424 0.76 -3.17 -11.05
C LEU A 424 0.95 -1.99 -12.02
N SER A 425 2.11 -1.89 -12.69
CA SER A 425 2.48 -0.79 -13.60
C SER A 425 1.47 -0.61 -14.73
N ARG A 426 0.92 -1.70 -15.27
CA ARG A 426 -0.09 -1.71 -16.37
C ARG A 426 0.33 -0.84 -17.56
N PHE A 427 1.61 -0.90 -17.92
CA PHE A 427 2.11 -0.27 -19.14
C PHE A 427 1.39 -0.83 -20.37
N ALA A 428 1.30 -0.01 -21.43
CA ALA A 428 0.83 -0.45 -22.74
C ALA A 428 1.61 -1.69 -23.22
N ALA A 429 0.96 -2.55 -24.02
CA ALA A 429 1.53 -3.82 -24.46
C ALA A 429 2.75 -3.64 -25.38
N ASP A 430 2.96 -2.49 -25.98
CA ASP A 430 4.15 -2.17 -26.80
C ASP A 430 5.23 -1.43 -26.00
N ASN A 431 4.99 -1.14 -24.72
CA ASN A 431 5.94 -0.42 -23.89
C ASN A 431 7.18 -1.28 -23.60
N PRO A 432 8.40 -0.83 -23.97
CA PRO A 432 9.62 -1.59 -23.76
C PRO A 432 9.98 -1.80 -22.29
N ALA A 433 9.38 -1.07 -21.34
CA ALA A 433 9.56 -1.27 -19.91
C ALA A 433 9.28 -2.71 -19.46
N TRP A 434 8.35 -3.41 -20.12
CA TRP A 434 8.08 -4.83 -19.86
C TRP A 434 9.30 -5.75 -20.07
N SER A 435 10.32 -5.31 -20.81
CA SER A 435 11.56 -6.08 -21.03
C SER A 435 12.62 -5.91 -19.94
N ASP A 436 12.46 -4.94 -19.05
CA ASP A 436 13.44 -4.71 -17.97
C ASP A 436 13.40 -5.85 -16.93
N SER A 437 14.44 -5.96 -16.11
CA SER A 437 14.56 -7.06 -15.15
C SER A 437 13.47 -7.11 -14.08
N ALA A 438 12.85 -5.96 -13.76
CA ALA A 438 11.81 -5.85 -12.75
C ALA A 438 10.44 -6.28 -13.29
N HIS A 439 10.13 -5.93 -14.55
CA HIS A 439 8.84 -6.18 -15.18
C HIS A 439 8.77 -7.48 -15.98
N ARG A 440 9.89 -7.94 -16.57
CA ARG A 440 9.97 -9.16 -17.39
C ARG A 440 9.34 -10.40 -16.75
N PRO A 441 9.42 -10.65 -15.43
CA PRO A 441 8.74 -11.80 -14.83
C PRO A 441 7.21 -11.78 -14.94
N PHE A 442 6.60 -10.64 -15.21
CA PHE A 442 5.14 -10.43 -15.19
C PHE A 442 4.52 -10.31 -16.59
N ALA A 443 5.32 -10.46 -17.64
CA ALA A 443 4.85 -10.41 -19.02
C ALA A 443 5.56 -11.45 -19.90
N THR A 444 4.87 -11.88 -20.95
CA THR A 444 5.40 -12.74 -22.00
C THR A 444 5.49 -11.95 -23.30
N THR A 445 6.54 -12.20 -24.07
CA THR A 445 6.76 -11.51 -25.34
C THR A 445 6.08 -12.24 -26.48
N GLN A 446 5.36 -11.51 -27.33
CA GLN A 446 4.77 -12.00 -28.58
C GLN A 446 5.24 -11.12 -29.74
N THR A 447 5.76 -11.75 -30.80
CA THR A 447 6.17 -11.05 -32.01
C THR A 447 5.18 -11.34 -33.13
N HIS A 448 4.57 -10.30 -33.68
CA HIS A 448 3.67 -10.40 -34.82
C HIS A 448 4.02 -9.29 -35.82
N ASN A 449 4.26 -9.66 -37.09
CA ASN A 449 4.62 -8.73 -38.17
C ASN A 449 5.71 -7.71 -37.78
N ASP A 450 6.86 -8.20 -37.30
CA ASP A 450 8.01 -7.41 -36.83
C ASP A 450 7.73 -6.45 -35.65
N THR A 451 6.53 -6.52 -35.04
CA THR A 451 6.16 -5.75 -33.85
C THR A 451 6.24 -6.66 -32.62
N THR A 452 6.95 -6.20 -31.59
CA THR A 452 7.05 -6.89 -30.30
C THR A 452 6.00 -6.33 -29.36
N THR A 453 5.15 -7.20 -28.81
CA THR A 453 4.14 -6.88 -27.80
C THR A 453 4.36 -7.75 -26.56
N TYR A 454 3.88 -7.25 -25.43
CA TYR A 454 3.98 -7.86 -24.13
C TYR A 454 2.58 -8.18 -23.62
N VAL A 455 2.35 -9.45 -23.33
CA VAL A 455 1.10 -9.96 -22.77
C VAL A 455 1.35 -10.28 -21.30
N PRO A 456 0.62 -9.63 -20.36
CA PRO A 456 0.72 -9.97 -18.94
C PRO A 456 0.56 -11.48 -18.69
N THR A 457 1.41 -12.04 -17.82
CA THR A 457 1.35 -13.48 -17.45
C THR A 457 0.06 -13.83 -16.71
N GLN A 458 -0.51 -12.84 -16.02
CA GLN A 458 -1.77 -12.92 -15.30
C GLN A 458 -2.76 -11.87 -15.82
N GLU A 459 -4.05 -12.15 -15.70
CA GLU A 459 -5.08 -11.18 -16.05
C GLU A 459 -4.91 -9.92 -15.17
N PRO A 460 -4.79 -8.70 -15.75
CA PRO A 460 -4.45 -7.51 -14.98
C PRO A 460 -5.49 -7.10 -13.94
N ASN A 461 -6.78 -7.23 -14.21
CA ASN A 461 -7.83 -6.86 -13.25
C ASN A 461 -7.80 -7.79 -12.02
N LEU A 462 -7.60 -9.09 -12.23
CA LEU A 462 -7.35 -10.10 -11.21
C LEU A 462 -6.08 -9.78 -10.42
N THR A 463 -5.02 -9.33 -11.08
CA THR A 463 -3.76 -8.94 -10.42
C THR A 463 -3.96 -7.75 -9.47
N GLN A 464 -4.60 -6.68 -9.93
CA GLN A 464 -4.91 -5.50 -9.10
C GLN A 464 -5.80 -5.89 -7.90
N ALA A 465 -6.83 -6.69 -8.16
CA ALA A 465 -7.79 -7.08 -7.15
C ALA A 465 -7.23 -8.05 -6.10
N THR A 466 -6.41 -9.03 -6.52
CA THR A 466 -5.72 -9.93 -5.59
C THR A 466 -4.73 -9.18 -4.72
N PHE A 467 -3.98 -8.22 -5.28
CA PHE A 467 -3.10 -7.34 -4.50
C PHE A 467 -3.89 -6.55 -3.44
N TYR A 468 -4.97 -5.88 -3.85
CA TYR A 468 -5.77 -5.07 -2.94
C TYR A 468 -6.40 -5.91 -1.82
N ASN A 469 -7.02 -7.03 -2.17
CA ASN A 469 -7.61 -7.95 -1.20
C ASN A 469 -6.58 -8.46 -0.21
N HIS A 470 -5.43 -8.95 -0.70
CA HIS A 470 -4.35 -9.43 0.16
C HIS A 470 -3.91 -8.36 1.15
N ALA A 471 -3.77 -7.11 0.70
CA ALA A 471 -3.42 -6.01 1.58
C ALA A 471 -4.45 -5.76 2.69
N LEU A 472 -5.74 -5.75 2.36
CA LEU A 472 -6.83 -5.60 3.35
C LEU A 472 -6.90 -6.80 4.30
N GLU A 473 -6.63 -8.01 3.83
CA GLU A 473 -6.60 -9.21 4.64
C GLU A 473 -5.50 -9.18 5.69
N LYS A 474 -4.32 -8.66 5.36
CA LYS A 474 -3.24 -8.47 6.35
C LYS A 474 -3.67 -7.52 7.48
N ILE A 475 -4.32 -6.41 7.13
CA ILE A 475 -4.84 -5.44 8.10
C ILE A 475 -5.94 -6.09 8.96
N GLY A 476 -6.88 -6.80 8.32
CA GLY A 476 -7.95 -7.53 8.98
C GLY A 476 -7.43 -8.58 9.96
N TYR A 477 -6.44 -9.36 9.54
CA TYR A 477 -5.76 -10.34 10.39
C TYR A 477 -5.16 -9.67 11.63
N LEU A 478 -4.40 -8.59 11.48
CA LEU A 478 -3.84 -7.88 12.63
C LEU A 478 -4.91 -7.34 13.57
N ASN A 479 -5.99 -6.76 13.03
CA ASN A 479 -7.12 -6.30 13.83
C ASN A 479 -7.79 -7.45 14.60
N ASP A 480 -8.00 -8.60 13.97
CA ASP A 480 -8.58 -9.79 14.62
C ASP A 480 -7.69 -10.32 15.75
N GLN A 481 -6.37 -10.28 15.56
CA GLN A 481 -5.40 -10.66 16.58
C GLN A 481 -5.49 -9.72 17.79
N GLN A 482 -5.52 -8.40 17.58
CA GLN A 482 -5.71 -7.43 18.66
C GLN A 482 -7.08 -7.58 19.34
N ALA A 483 -8.14 -7.88 18.57
CA ALA A 483 -9.47 -8.15 19.08
C ALA A 483 -9.51 -9.43 19.95
N LYS A 484 -8.68 -10.44 19.65
CA LYS A 484 -8.48 -11.64 20.48
C LYS A 484 -7.50 -11.41 21.64
N GLY A 485 -6.89 -10.23 21.73
CA GLY A 485 -5.87 -9.91 22.74
C GLY A 485 -4.54 -10.62 22.50
N GLN A 486 -4.23 -11.02 21.27
CA GLN A 486 -2.99 -11.69 20.88
C GLN A 486 -2.04 -10.69 20.23
N ASP A 487 -0.72 -10.89 20.42
CA ASP A 487 0.32 -10.01 19.86
C ASP A 487 0.11 -8.55 20.30
N TYR A 488 -0.35 -8.35 21.54
CA TYR A 488 -0.65 -7.02 22.05
C TYR A 488 0.64 -6.31 22.43
N ARG A 489 0.86 -5.16 21.80
CA ARG A 489 2.10 -4.36 21.91
C ARG A 489 1.92 -3.11 22.76
N GLY A 490 0.75 -2.98 23.38
CA GLY A 490 0.43 -1.83 24.21
C GLY A 490 0.95 -1.94 25.62
N PRO A 491 0.67 -0.89 26.41
CA PRO A 491 0.90 -0.90 27.85
C PRO A 491 0.06 -1.99 28.52
N VAL A 492 0.70 -2.79 29.37
CA VAL A 492 0.11 -3.86 30.19
C VAL A 492 0.55 -3.72 31.66
N GLU A 493 -0.34 -4.09 32.56
CA GLU A 493 -0.05 -4.41 33.96
C GLU A 493 0.20 -5.93 34.06
N LEU A 494 1.19 -6.34 34.86
CA LEU A 494 1.47 -7.74 35.14
C LEU A 494 0.80 -8.12 36.46
N ILE A 495 -0.35 -8.79 36.38
CA ILE A 495 -1.15 -9.15 37.55
C ILE A 495 -0.79 -10.55 38.03
N ALA A 496 -0.41 -10.66 39.30
CA ALA A 496 -0.13 -11.93 39.95
C ALA A 496 -1.42 -12.66 40.36
N HIS A 497 -1.54 -13.95 40.03
CA HIS A 497 -2.63 -14.84 40.45
C HIS A 497 -4.05 -14.24 40.34
N ASN A 498 -4.44 -13.82 39.14
CA ASN A 498 -5.77 -13.22 38.89
C ASN A 498 -6.10 -12.01 39.78
N GLY A 499 -5.09 -11.33 40.33
CA GLY A 499 -5.23 -10.15 41.17
C GLY A 499 -5.31 -10.43 42.67
N ALA A 500 -5.21 -11.69 43.09
CA ALA A 500 -5.28 -12.05 44.50
C ALA A 500 -4.11 -11.50 45.34
N TYR A 501 -2.95 -11.29 44.72
CA TYR A 501 -1.73 -10.87 45.41
C TYR A 501 -1.21 -9.50 44.96
N GLY A 502 -1.75 -8.94 43.88
CA GLY A 502 -1.43 -7.60 43.41
C GLY A 502 -0.89 -7.53 41.99
N THR A 503 -0.26 -6.40 41.68
CA THR A 503 0.30 -6.06 40.37
C THR A 503 1.80 -5.81 40.52
N LEU A 504 2.58 -6.24 39.53
CA LEU A 504 4.01 -5.92 39.46
C LEU A 504 4.21 -4.40 39.44
N GLN A 505 5.12 -3.92 40.27
CA GLN A 505 5.46 -2.53 40.46
C GLN A 505 6.98 -2.40 40.41
N ALA A 506 7.48 -1.52 39.55
CA ALA A 506 8.87 -1.10 39.61
C ALA A 506 8.99 0.10 40.54
N ASN A 507 9.84 -0.02 41.55
CA ASN A 507 10.12 0.98 42.55
C ASN A 507 11.45 1.68 42.25
N VAL A 508 11.47 3.00 42.44
CA VAL A 508 12.64 3.83 42.19
C VAL A 508 13.00 4.55 43.49
N HIS A 509 14.21 4.31 44.00
CA HIS A 509 14.71 4.91 45.23
C HIS A 509 15.68 6.05 44.91
N THR A 510 15.16 7.25 44.62
CA THR A 510 16.01 8.46 44.50
C THR A 510 16.04 9.26 45.80
N PRO A 511 17.24 9.63 46.30
CA PRO A 511 17.37 10.69 47.28
C PRO A 511 16.82 12.02 46.73
N ALA A 512 16.18 12.82 47.58
CA ALA A 512 15.65 14.11 47.18
C ALA A 512 16.74 15.02 46.56
N GLY A 513 16.49 15.52 45.35
CA GLY A 513 17.38 16.47 44.66
C GLY A 513 18.41 15.87 43.69
N GLN A 514 18.43 14.55 43.48
CA GLN A 514 19.25 13.91 42.45
C GLN A 514 18.44 13.55 41.20
N LEU A 515 19.06 13.72 40.01
CA LEU A 515 18.54 13.14 38.77
C LEU A 515 18.69 11.62 38.86
N PHE A 516 17.59 10.88 38.64
CA PHE A 516 17.62 9.42 38.63
C PHE A 516 18.54 8.92 37.51
N SER A 517 19.33 7.88 37.80
CA SER A 517 20.06 7.10 36.81
C SER A 517 19.88 5.61 37.14
N PRO A 518 19.35 4.80 36.20
CA PRO A 518 19.21 3.37 36.40
C PRO A 518 20.61 2.75 36.36
N ASN A 519 21.12 2.34 37.52
CA ASN A 519 22.46 1.75 37.67
C ASN A 519 22.38 0.42 38.44
N GLY A 520 21.38 -0.41 38.13
CA GLY A 520 21.25 -1.76 38.69
C GLY A 520 20.48 -1.86 40.03
N PRO A 521 20.60 -3.00 40.73
CA PRO A 521 19.73 -3.39 41.85
C PRO A 521 19.85 -2.55 43.13
N GLY A 522 20.84 -1.63 43.21
CA GLY A 522 21.03 -0.77 44.37
C GLY A 522 20.05 0.41 44.47
N ASN A 523 19.45 0.81 43.35
CA ASN A 523 18.61 2.02 43.25
C ASN A 523 17.16 1.72 42.83
N THR A 524 16.87 0.47 42.47
CA THR A 524 15.55 0.03 42.03
C THR A 524 15.30 -1.40 42.47
N ASP A 525 14.05 -1.71 42.80
CA ASP A 525 13.56 -3.05 43.06
C ASP A 525 12.20 -3.23 42.38
N VAL A 526 11.84 -4.47 42.09
CA VAL A 526 10.56 -4.81 41.50
C VAL A 526 9.79 -5.68 42.48
N THR A 527 8.57 -5.26 42.80
CA THR A 527 7.72 -5.90 43.81
C THR A 527 6.33 -6.16 43.26
N VAL A 528 5.55 -6.98 43.95
CA VAL A 528 4.12 -7.20 43.71
C VAL A 528 3.35 -6.53 44.84
N THR A 529 2.49 -5.56 44.49
CA THR A 529 1.78 -4.74 45.48
C THR A 529 0.29 -4.66 45.17
N ASN A 530 -0.52 -4.45 46.22
CA ASN A 530 -1.95 -4.17 46.06
C ASN A 530 -2.14 -2.68 45.71
N ARG A 531 -2.78 -2.41 44.56
CA ARG A 531 -2.99 -1.09 43.93
C ARG A 531 -3.49 0.04 44.87
N ALA A 532 -4.09 -0.29 46.01
CA ALA A 532 -4.60 0.68 46.98
C ALA A 532 -3.54 1.24 47.95
N ALA A 533 -2.34 0.66 48.00
CA ALA A 533 -1.37 0.90 49.07
C ALA A 533 -0.16 1.79 48.69
N ASP A 534 0.07 2.09 47.42
CA ASP A 534 1.32 2.78 47.03
C ASP A 534 1.14 3.74 45.84
N VAL A 535 1.62 4.98 45.99
CA VAL A 535 1.36 6.11 45.07
C VAL A 535 2.59 6.47 44.23
N GLY A 536 3.73 5.79 44.44
CA GLY A 536 5.04 6.19 43.91
C GLY A 536 5.68 5.28 42.86
N GLY A 537 5.16 4.08 42.61
CA GLY A 537 5.78 3.11 41.68
C GLY A 537 5.06 2.95 40.34
N TYR A 538 5.75 2.26 39.42
CA TYR A 538 5.31 2.11 38.03
C TYR A 538 4.75 0.71 37.79
N HIS A 539 3.48 0.64 37.40
CA HIS A 539 2.75 -0.61 37.22
C HIS A 539 2.55 -1.03 35.77
N THR A 540 2.92 -0.15 34.83
CA THR A 540 2.61 -0.32 33.41
C THR A 540 3.90 -0.56 32.64
N PHE A 541 3.91 -1.64 31.87
CA PHE A 541 5.03 -2.10 31.07
C PHE A 541 4.61 -2.33 29.63
N ARG A 542 5.57 -2.40 28.71
CA ARG A 542 5.34 -2.79 27.31
C ARG A 542 6.33 -3.88 26.94
N MET A 543 5.86 -5.01 26.41
CA MET A 543 6.78 -6.03 25.91
C MET A 543 7.26 -5.66 24.49
N GLY A 544 8.57 -5.50 24.35
CA GLY A 544 9.23 -5.18 23.07
C GLY A 544 9.38 -6.40 22.16
N ASP A 545 9.78 -6.15 20.91
CA ASP A 545 10.16 -7.18 19.93
C ASP A 545 11.38 -8.01 20.35
N ASP A 546 12.21 -7.44 21.23
CA ASP A 546 13.33 -8.11 21.87
C ASP A 546 12.91 -8.99 23.05
N GLY A 547 11.61 -9.04 23.38
CA GLY A 547 11.07 -9.85 24.47
C GLY A 547 11.31 -9.27 25.86
N ARG A 548 11.74 -8.01 25.98
CA ARG A 548 11.91 -7.33 27.28
C ARG A 548 10.68 -6.50 27.64
N PHE A 549 10.45 -6.31 28.93
CA PHE A 549 9.42 -5.39 29.43
C PHE A 549 10.01 -4.00 29.63
N HIS A 550 9.64 -3.07 28.76
CA HIS A 550 10.02 -1.66 28.79
C HIS A 550 9.08 -0.86 29.68
N THR A 551 9.56 0.24 30.24
CA THR A 551 8.75 1.19 31.00
C THR A 551 9.06 2.63 30.61
N LYS A 552 8.07 3.54 30.65
CA LYS A 552 8.19 4.94 30.19
C LYS A 552 8.78 5.91 31.21
N VAL A 553 9.38 5.41 32.28
CA VAL A 553 9.75 6.27 33.42
C VAL A 553 10.79 7.33 33.03
N LEU A 554 11.70 7.00 32.11
CA LEU A 554 12.95 7.75 31.91
C LEU A 554 13.43 7.80 30.46
N GLY A 555 12.81 7.01 29.58
CA GLY A 555 13.21 6.79 28.20
C GLY A 555 12.57 5.50 27.67
N GLU A 556 12.97 5.07 26.47
CA GLU A 556 12.54 3.81 25.85
C GLU A 556 13.56 2.66 26.07
N ASP A 557 14.71 2.96 26.67
CA ASP A 557 15.83 2.04 26.83
C ASP A 557 15.78 1.26 28.16
N GLU A 558 14.91 1.63 29.11
CA GLU A 558 14.81 0.97 30.41
C GLU A 558 13.92 -0.26 30.37
N VAL A 559 14.45 -1.37 30.90
CA VAL A 559 13.81 -2.68 30.88
C VAL A 559 13.87 -3.36 32.24
N LEU A 560 12.95 -4.29 32.47
CA LEU A 560 13.07 -5.25 33.57
C LEU A 560 14.30 -6.14 33.31
N ARG A 561 15.23 -6.17 34.26
CA ARG A 561 16.43 -7.01 34.23
C ARG A 561 16.48 -7.92 35.44
N VAL A 562 17.23 -9.02 35.30
CA VAL A 562 17.48 -9.99 36.36
C VAL A 562 18.88 -9.73 36.92
N GLY A 563 18.94 -9.39 38.20
CA GLY A 563 20.17 -9.22 38.97
C GLY A 563 20.91 -10.54 39.16
N SER A 564 22.18 -10.47 39.57
CA SER A 564 22.99 -11.68 39.84
C SER A 564 22.48 -12.52 41.02
N ASP A 565 21.63 -11.93 41.86
CA ASP A 565 20.89 -12.56 42.96
C ASP A 565 19.54 -13.15 42.53
N GLY A 566 19.17 -13.01 41.26
CA GLY A 566 17.91 -13.49 40.67
C GLY A 566 16.74 -12.53 40.83
N PHE A 567 16.88 -11.43 41.58
CA PHE A 567 15.81 -10.45 41.75
C PHE A 567 15.66 -9.54 40.54
N LEU A 568 14.43 -9.06 40.31
CA LEU A 568 14.17 -8.11 39.24
C LEU A 568 14.47 -6.68 39.68
N ASN A 569 15.07 -5.92 38.77
CA ASN A 569 15.33 -4.50 38.92
C ASN A 569 15.08 -3.75 37.59
N LEU A 570 15.00 -2.43 37.63
CA LEU A 570 15.01 -1.60 36.42
C LEU A 570 16.43 -1.21 36.06
N ASP A 571 16.80 -1.38 34.80
CA ASP A 571 18.10 -0.99 34.28
C ASP A 571 18.03 -0.79 32.75
N TYR A 572 19.08 -0.22 32.15
CA TYR A 572 19.15 -0.07 30.70
C TYR A 572 19.21 -1.42 29.99
N ALA A 573 18.57 -1.49 28.83
CA ALA A 573 18.68 -2.62 27.92
C ALA A 573 20.16 -2.87 27.59
N PRO A 574 20.64 -4.12 27.66
CA PRO A 574 22.01 -4.43 27.28
C PRO A 574 22.33 -3.96 25.86
N LYS A 575 23.49 -3.30 25.69
CA LYS A 575 23.95 -2.84 24.36
C LYS A 575 24.27 -4.01 23.42
N ASP A 576 24.67 -5.14 23.97
CA ASP A 576 24.91 -6.37 23.22
C ASP A 576 23.57 -7.02 22.84
N PRO A 577 23.22 -7.09 21.54
CA PRO A 577 21.97 -7.70 21.10
C PRO A 577 21.91 -9.22 21.31
N GLN A 578 23.02 -9.89 21.67
CA GLN A 578 23.01 -11.32 22.02
C GLN A 578 22.72 -11.57 23.50
N ASN A 579 22.85 -10.53 24.34
CA ASN A 579 22.54 -10.64 25.76
C ASN A 579 21.03 -10.92 25.92
N ARG A 580 20.68 -11.92 26.72
CA ARG A 580 19.30 -12.35 26.98
C ARG A 580 18.77 -11.95 28.35
N ASN A 581 19.57 -11.24 29.16
CA ASN A 581 19.13 -10.75 30.45
C ASN A 581 17.92 -9.81 30.27
N GLY A 582 16.86 -10.09 31.01
CA GLY A 582 15.60 -9.36 30.98
C GLY A 582 14.67 -9.78 29.83
N VAL A 583 15.07 -10.74 29.00
CA VAL A 583 14.20 -11.31 27.96
C VAL A 583 13.31 -12.37 28.61
N PHE A 584 12.00 -12.21 28.44
CA PHE A 584 11.02 -13.16 28.94
C PHE A 584 10.22 -13.77 27.79
N ARG A 585 9.86 -15.04 27.93
CA ARG A 585 8.85 -15.71 27.10
C ARG A 585 7.60 -15.95 27.91
N TYR A 586 6.46 -15.53 27.36
CA TYR A 586 5.15 -15.76 27.98
C TYR A 586 4.57 -17.08 27.48
N GLN A 587 4.46 -18.07 28.36
CA GLN A 587 3.96 -19.41 28.05
C GLN A 587 3.11 -19.91 29.21
N ASP A 588 1.87 -20.36 28.93
CA ASP A 588 0.99 -20.97 29.94
C ASP A 588 0.80 -20.11 31.21
N ASN A 589 0.66 -18.79 31.03
CA ASN A 589 0.61 -17.77 32.10
C ASN A 589 1.87 -17.71 32.98
N ARG A 590 3.00 -18.23 32.49
CA ARG A 590 4.34 -18.07 33.07
C ARG A 590 5.13 -17.05 32.28
N LEU A 591 6.01 -16.34 32.96
CA LEU A 591 7.08 -15.56 32.34
C LEU A 591 8.39 -16.29 32.60
N VAL A 592 8.95 -16.88 31.55
CA VAL A 592 10.19 -17.66 31.61
C VAL A 592 11.34 -16.78 31.12
N HIS A 593 12.37 -16.61 31.94
CA HIS A 593 13.56 -15.85 31.58
C HIS A 593 14.40 -16.64 30.57
N GLU A 594 14.71 -16.04 29.42
CA GLU A 594 15.34 -16.75 28.30
C GLU A 594 16.86 -17.00 28.48
N GLU A 595 17.51 -16.34 29.44
CA GLU A 595 18.94 -16.55 29.70
C GLU A 595 19.21 -17.82 30.51
N ASP A 596 18.38 -18.12 31.51
CA ASP A 596 18.60 -19.23 32.46
C ASP A 596 17.39 -20.18 32.60
N HIS A 597 16.34 -19.97 31.81
CA HIS A 597 15.11 -20.78 31.78
C HIS A 597 14.34 -20.85 33.11
N LYS A 598 14.58 -19.90 34.00
CA LYS A 598 13.87 -19.78 35.27
C LYS A 598 12.55 -19.06 35.12
N VAL A 599 11.59 -19.40 35.98
CA VAL A 599 10.25 -18.81 35.97
C VAL A 599 10.21 -17.60 36.90
N LEU A 600 9.63 -16.50 36.43
CA LEU A 600 9.35 -15.32 37.23
C LEU A 600 8.32 -15.64 38.32
N THR A 601 8.68 -15.34 39.55
CA THR A 601 7.86 -15.50 40.75
C THR A 601 8.08 -14.31 41.69
N TYR A 602 7.50 -14.34 42.89
CA TYR A 602 7.74 -13.34 43.91
C TYR A 602 7.75 -13.94 45.31
N SER A 603 8.46 -13.27 46.22
CA SER A 603 8.66 -13.72 47.59
C SER A 603 7.45 -13.40 48.47
N ASN A 604 7.40 -13.98 49.66
CA ASN A 604 6.38 -13.62 50.66
C ASN A 604 6.43 -12.13 51.06
N ALA A 605 7.57 -11.46 50.86
CA ALA A 605 7.71 -10.01 51.08
C ALA A 605 7.35 -9.18 49.84
N GLY A 606 6.91 -9.82 48.74
CA GLY A 606 6.47 -9.15 47.51
C GLY A 606 7.57 -8.95 46.46
N TYR A 607 8.85 -9.10 46.78
CA TYR A 607 9.94 -8.93 45.80
C TYR A 607 9.87 -9.96 44.66
N ALA A 608 9.91 -9.49 43.42
CA ALA A 608 9.90 -10.32 42.22
C ALA A 608 11.30 -10.86 41.88
N TYR A 609 11.39 -12.14 41.53
CA TYR A 609 12.65 -12.82 41.22
C TYR A 609 12.41 -14.04 40.31
N VAL A 610 13.47 -14.56 39.68
CA VAL A 610 13.38 -15.77 38.85
C VAL A 610 13.81 -17.02 39.65
N SER A 611 13.12 -18.15 39.46
CA SER A 611 13.40 -19.41 40.17
C SER A 611 13.35 -20.63 39.26
N ASP A 612 14.19 -21.64 39.53
CA ASP A 612 14.13 -22.95 38.88
C ASP A 612 12.87 -23.74 39.26
N HIS A 613 12.20 -23.33 40.35
CA HIS A 613 10.96 -23.96 40.79
C HIS A 613 9.78 -23.23 40.18
N ASP A 614 9.05 -23.89 39.28
CA ASP A 614 7.67 -23.50 39.02
C ASP A 614 6.85 -23.93 40.23
N TYR A 615 6.68 -23.00 41.17
CA TYR A 615 5.74 -23.21 42.26
C TYR A 615 4.36 -23.32 41.61
N ASP A 616 3.86 -24.55 41.49
CA ASP A 616 2.52 -24.87 40.95
C ASP A 616 1.39 -24.13 41.72
N SER A 617 1.74 -23.51 42.85
CA SER A 617 1.00 -22.49 43.56
C SER A 617 1.12 -21.12 42.89
N SER A 618 0.00 -20.50 42.49
CA SER A 618 -0.29 -19.05 42.36
C SER A 618 0.80 -17.99 42.09
N TYR A 619 1.95 -18.03 42.76
CA TYR A 619 3.06 -17.07 42.73
C TYR A 619 3.74 -16.94 41.36
N SER A 620 3.81 -18.01 40.58
CA SER A 620 4.40 -17.98 39.22
C SER A 620 3.36 -17.71 38.12
N GLN A 621 2.09 -17.43 38.46
CA GLN A 621 1.04 -17.15 37.48
C GLN A 621 0.90 -15.64 37.25
N TRP A 622 1.10 -15.23 36.00
CA TRP A 622 1.02 -13.85 35.56
C TRP A 622 -0.08 -13.69 34.51
N LYS A 623 -0.92 -12.69 34.69
CA LYS A 623 -1.88 -12.24 33.70
C LYS A 623 -1.46 -10.85 33.22
N LEU A 624 -1.26 -10.69 31.91
CA LEU A 624 -0.98 -9.38 31.32
C LEU A 624 -2.32 -8.71 31.02
N THR A 625 -2.59 -7.55 31.64
CA THR A 625 -3.86 -6.84 31.47
C THR A 625 -3.66 -5.40 31.07
N GLY A 626 -4.46 -4.92 30.12
CA GLY A 626 -4.52 -3.48 29.78
C GLY A 626 -5.50 -2.71 30.67
N SER A 627 -5.73 -1.45 30.32
CA SER A 627 -6.70 -0.54 30.96
C SER A 627 -8.13 -1.10 31.08
N SER A 628 -8.54 -1.99 30.15
CA SER A 628 -9.84 -2.65 30.14
C SER A 628 -9.94 -3.92 30.99
N ASN A 629 -8.90 -4.29 31.76
CA ASN A 629 -8.77 -5.55 32.53
C ASN A 629 -8.88 -6.84 31.68
N LYS A 630 -8.87 -6.68 30.34
CA LYS A 630 -8.78 -7.76 29.37
C LYS A 630 -7.40 -8.41 29.43
N SER A 631 -7.34 -9.74 29.36
CA SER A 631 -6.09 -10.49 29.29
C SER A 631 -5.47 -10.37 27.90
N TYR A 632 -4.15 -10.22 27.85
CA TYR A 632 -3.38 -10.11 26.62
C TYR A 632 -2.25 -11.15 26.57
N ALA A 633 -1.94 -11.63 25.37
CA ALA A 633 -0.73 -12.36 25.07
C ALA A 633 0.25 -11.42 24.33
N PRO A 634 1.51 -11.32 24.79
CA PRO A 634 2.47 -10.41 24.19
C PRO A 634 2.97 -10.93 22.82
N PRO A 635 3.70 -10.09 22.07
CA PRO A 635 4.41 -10.53 20.86
C PRO A 635 5.40 -11.66 21.14
N LYS A 636 5.66 -12.50 20.13
CA LYS A 636 6.84 -13.37 20.15
C LYS A 636 8.11 -12.52 20.11
N SER A 637 9.14 -12.96 20.82
CA SER A 637 10.46 -12.34 20.79
C SER A 637 11.28 -12.85 19.62
N ILE A 638 12.19 -12.02 19.09
CA ILE A 638 13.22 -12.46 18.14
C ILE A 638 14.09 -13.59 18.70
N TYR A 639 14.27 -13.68 20.02
CA TYR A 639 15.07 -14.74 20.67
C TYR A 639 14.37 -16.11 20.69
N SER A 640 13.10 -16.18 20.27
CA SER A 640 12.41 -17.45 20.01
C SER A 640 12.84 -18.11 18.70
N TYR A 641 13.75 -17.48 17.95
CA TYR A 641 14.29 -17.95 16.68
C TYR A 641 15.82 -18.09 16.79
N HIS A 642 16.40 -18.98 15.98
CA HIS A 642 17.84 -19.23 15.94
C HIS A 642 18.31 -19.38 14.50
N ASP A 643 19.59 -19.08 14.26
CA ASP A 643 20.17 -19.21 12.92
C ASP A 643 20.20 -20.67 12.49
N ASN A 644 19.73 -20.95 11.27
CA ASN A 644 19.80 -22.25 10.61
C ASN A 644 19.80 -22.10 9.09
N SER A 645 19.68 -23.21 8.37
CA SER A 645 19.73 -23.24 6.90
C SER A 645 18.53 -22.55 6.23
N ALA A 646 17.38 -22.45 6.90
CA ALA A 646 16.22 -21.68 6.39
C ALA A 646 16.45 -20.16 6.46
N GLY A 647 17.37 -19.68 7.31
CA GLY A 647 17.78 -18.28 7.39
C GLY A 647 18.22 -17.88 8.79
N SER A 648 18.60 -16.62 8.98
CA SER A 648 18.91 -16.07 10.30
C SER A 648 17.67 -15.99 11.20
N ALA A 649 17.87 -15.96 12.52
CA ALA A 649 16.82 -15.75 13.51
C ALA A 649 15.97 -14.51 13.18
N ARG A 650 16.63 -13.43 12.76
CA ARG A 650 15.97 -12.19 12.32
C ARG A 650 15.07 -12.41 11.09
N THR A 651 15.55 -13.17 10.11
CA THR A 651 14.80 -13.47 8.88
C THR A 651 13.54 -14.28 9.19
N GLN A 652 13.68 -15.33 10.01
CA GLN A 652 12.56 -16.17 10.42
C GLN A 652 11.54 -15.38 11.25
N TYR A 653 12.01 -14.51 12.13
CA TYR A 653 11.18 -13.62 12.93
C TYR A 653 10.34 -12.66 12.06
N GLU A 654 10.97 -11.98 11.11
CA GLU A 654 10.27 -11.06 10.21
C GLU A 654 9.32 -11.80 9.25
N PHE A 655 9.67 -13.02 8.85
CA PHE A 655 8.80 -13.90 8.08
C PHE A 655 7.54 -14.32 8.85
N ASP A 656 7.65 -14.67 10.15
CA ASP A 656 6.49 -15.02 10.97
C ASP A 656 5.52 -13.83 11.15
N LYS A 657 6.04 -12.59 11.07
CA LYS A 657 5.23 -11.37 11.12
C LYS A 657 4.50 -11.11 9.82
N ASP A 658 5.24 -11.08 8.71
CA ASP A 658 4.62 -10.97 7.40
C ASP A 658 5.49 -11.70 6.34
N PRO A 659 4.98 -12.85 5.85
CA PRO A 659 5.69 -13.72 4.91
C PRO A 659 6.15 -13.05 3.63
N ASP A 660 5.47 -11.99 3.17
CA ASP A 660 5.74 -11.39 1.85
C ASP A 660 7.16 -10.82 1.75
N LEU A 661 7.83 -10.55 2.88
CA LEU A 661 9.25 -10.18 2.89
C LEU A 661 10.17 -11.25 2.31
N ALA A 662 9.81 -12.53 2.37
CA ALA A 662 10.65 -13.58 1.82
C ALA A 662 10.37 -13.85 0.33
N LEU A 663 9.37 -13.19 -0.27
CA LEU A 663 8.99 -13.47 -1.64
C LEU A 663 10.11 -13.12 -2.61
N PRO A 664 10.48 -14.04 -3.53
CA PRO A 664 11.48 -13.76 -4.54
C PRO A 664 10.99 -12.70 -5.53
N THR A 665 11.93 -12.10 -6.25
CA THR A 665 11.64 -11.28 -7.43
C THR A 665 10.80 -12.07 -8.43
N GLY A 666 9.74 -11.46 -8.97
CA GLY A 666 8.84 -12.09 -9.94
C GLY A 666 7.71 -12.94 -9.36
N ALA A 667 7.70 -13.18 -8.04
CA ALA A 667 6.54 -13.74 -7.34
C ALA A 667 5.66 -12.63 -6.77
N THR A 668 4.36 -12.86 -6.61
CA THR A 668 3.42 -11.93 -5.96
C THR A 668 2.87 -12.49 -4.64
N HIS A 669 2.99 -13.80 -4.42
CA HIS A 669 2.46 -14.49 -3.25
C HIS A 669 3.11 -15.87 -3.07
N PHE A 670 2.99 -16.41 -1.85
CA PHE A 670 3.33 -17.80 -1.56
C PHE A 670 2.11 -18.70 -1.75
N VAL A 671 2.36 -19.93 -2.17
CA VAL A 671 1.41 -21.03 -2.11
C VAL A 671 1.99 -22.15 -1.27
N THR A 672 1.13 -22.85 -0.54
CA THR A 672 1.50 -24.02 0.29
C THR A 672 1.17 -25.34 -0.39
N SER A 673 0.43 -25.28 -1.50
CA SER A 673 0.03 -26.44 -2.31
C SER A 673 -0.22 -26.00 -3.75
N LEU A 674 -0.15 -26.95 -4.70
CA LEU A 674 -0.43 -26.71 -6.12
C LEU A 674 -1.65 -27.52 -6.58
N PRO A 675 -2.45 -27.01 -7.54
CA PRO A 675 -3.59 -27.76 -8.09
C PRO A 675 -3.17 -29.11 -8.68
N GLY A 676 -3.97 -30.16 -8.49
CA GLY A 676 -3.78 -31.47 -9.13
C GLY A 676 -2.61 -32.33 -8.64
N GLY A 677 -1.71 -31.80 -7.80
CA GLY A 677 -0.58 -32.54 -7.25
C GLY A 677 -0.89 -33.26 -5.93
N PRO A 678 -0.07 -34.25 -5.52
CA PRO A 678 -0.17 -34.82 -4.18
C PRO A 678 0.01 -33.71 -3.13
N SER A 679 -0.91 -33.65 -2.17
CA SER A 679 -0.93 -32.68 -1.06
C SER A 679 0.13 -32.95 0.01
N THR A 680 1.12 -33.81 -0.26
CA THR A 680 1.79 -34.62 0.77
C THR A 680 3.31 -34.48 0.81
N TYR A 681 3.92 -33.51 0.12
CA TYR A 681 5.35 -33.25 0.34
C TYR A 681 5.51 -32.55 1.69
N GLU A 682 6.02 -33.28 2.68
CA GLU A 682 6.20 -32.78 4.05
C GLU A 682 7.25 -31.67 4.12
N ASP A 683 8.29 -31.79 3.29
CA ASP A 683 9.44 -30.87 3.24
C ASP A 683 10.01 -30.75 1.81
N THR A 684 10.89 -29.78 1.60
CA THR A 684 11.47 -29.49 0.28
C THR A 684 12.36 -30.62 -0.21
N GLY A 685 13.06 -31.31 0.70
CA GLY A 685 13.88 -32.47 0.36
C GLY A 685 13.04 -33.63 -0.18
N SER A 686 11.84 -33.84 0.36
CA SER A 686 10.89 -34.86 -0.07
C SER A 686 10.38 -34.57 -1.48
N PHE A 687 10.15 -33.29 -1.81
CA PHE A 687 9.81 -32.86 -3.16
C PHE A 687 10.93 -33.21 -4.14
N ILE A 688 12.18 -32.82 -3.85
CA ILE A 688 13.33 -33.05 -4.74
C ILE A 688 13.62 -34.54 -4.96
N ARG A 689 13.43 -35.39 -3.94
CA ARG A 689 13.68 -36.84 -4.06
C ARG A 689 12.59 -37.59 -4.83
N ASN A 690 11.33 -37.18 -4.65
CA ASN A 690 10.18 -38.01 -5.01
C ASN A 690 9.39 -37.46 -6.21
N ALA A 691 9.48 -36.17 -6.52
CA ALA A 691 8.78 -35.59 -7.66
C ALA A 691 9.42 -36.07 -8.97
N THR A 692 8.60 -36.60 -9.90
CA THR A 692 9.07 -36.98 -11.24
C THR A 692 9.49 -35.74 -12.02
N GLN A 693 10.28 -35.93 -13.09
CA GLN A 693 10.67 -34.83 -13.97
C GLN A 693 9.45 -34.06 -14.53
N ASP A 694 8.44 -34.77 -15.01
CA ASP A 694 7.19 -34.18 -15.50
C ASP A 694 6.48 -33.36 -14.41
N GLN A 695 6.44 -33.86 -13.19
CA GLN A 695 5.86 -33.13 -12.05
C GLN A 695 6.68 -31.89 -11.71
N GLN A 696 8.01 -31.94 -11.78
CA GLN A 696 8.85 -30.77 -11.55
C GLN A 696 8.62 -29.71 -12.64
N GLN A 697 8.55 -30.12 -13.91
CA GLN A 697 8.27 -29.24 -15.05
C GLN A 697 6.86 -28.62 -14.98
N GLU A 698 5.84 -29.41 -14.68
CA GLU A 698 4.46 -28.94 -14.53
C GLU A 698 4.37 -27.86 -13.44
N ARG A 699 5.09 -28.06 -12.33
CA ARG A 699 5.14 -27.11 -11.22
C ARG A 699 5.93 -25.86 -11.57
N ALA A 700 7.05 -25.97 -12.26
CA ALA A 700 7.79 -24.82 -12.78
C ALA A 700 6.90 -23.96 -13.67
N ASN A 701 6.19 -24.59 -14.62
CA ASN A 701 5.25 -23.94 -15.52
C ASN A 701 4.08 -23.29 -14.77
N TRP A 702 3.57 -23.93 -13.71
CA TRP A 702 2.50 -23.35 -12.91
C TRP A 702 2.98 -22.14 -12.11
N LEU A 703 4.13 -22.25 -11.42
CA LEU A 703 4.70 -21.18 -10.61
C LEU A 703 5.05 -19.95 -11.45
N ASN A 704 5.65 -20.17 -12.63
CA ASN A 704 5.98 -19.09 -13.56
C ASN A 704 4.73 -18.38 -14.08
N ARG A 705 3.73 -19.12 -14.57
CA ARG A 705 2.47 -18.54 -15.08
C ARG A 705 1.65 -17.81 -14.02
N ASN A 706 1.77 -18.21 -12.77
CA ASN A 706 1.01 -17.64 -11.67
C ASN A 706 1.81 -16.63 -10.83
N ASN A 707 3.06 -16.31 -11.21
CA ASN A 707 3.95 -15.46 -10.43
C ASN A 707 3.93 -15.86 -8.95
N ALA A 708 4.15 -17.15 -8.66
CA ALA A 708 4.00 -17.72 -7.33
C ALA A 708 5.30 -18.41 -6.87
N ALA A 709 5.47 -18.51 -5.56
CA ALA A 709 6.50 -19.35 -4.95
C ALA A 709 5.86 -20.46 -4.10
N LEU A 710 6.30 -21.71 -4.25
CA LEU A 710 5.80 -22.84 -3.45
C LEU A 710 6.62 -22.95 -2.17
N LEU A 711 6.00 -22.63 -1.04
CA LEU A 711 6.59 -22.65 0.29
C LEU A 711 6.38 -24.01 0.96
N PHE A 712 7.40 -24.47 1.71
CA PHE A 712 7.36 -25.69 2.50
C PHE A 712 7.50 -25.39 3.99
N LYS A 713 7.02 -26.31 4.84
CA LYS A 713 7.04 -26.12 6.31
C LYS A 713 8.45 -26.02 6.89
N ASP A 714 9.47 -26.49 6.20
CA ASP A 714 10.88 -26.44 6.61
C ASP A 714 11.55 -25.06 6.38
N GLY A 715 10.81 -24.09 5.82
CA GLY A 715 11.28 -22.73 5.57
C GLY A 715 12.06 -22.55 4.27
N PHE A 716 12.07 -23.54 3.39
CA PHE A 716 12.48 -23.33 2.01
C PHE A 716 11.27 -23.09 1.11
N TYR A 717 11.53 -22.49 -0.06
CA TYR A 717 10.54 -22.35 -1.11
C TYR A 717 11.15 -22.63 -2.48
N LEU A 718 10.27 -22.99 -3.42
CA LEU A 718 10.59 -23.13 -4.83
C LEU A 718 10.08 -21.93 -5.60
N THR A 719 10.91 -21.45 -6.52
CA THR A 719 10.54 -20.42 -7.49
C THR A 719 10.99 -20.86 -8.88
N ALA A 720 10.19 -20.53 -9.90
CA ALA A 720 10.64 -20.68 -11.28
C ALA A 720 11.48 -19.46 -11.66
N THR A 721 12.64 -19.67 -12.30
CA THR A 721 13.48 -18.59 -12.86
C THR A 721 13.61 -18.66 -14.38
N GLY A 722 13.01 -19.69 -14.99
CA GLY A 722 12.85 -19.86 -16.43
C GLY A 722 11.90 -21.02 -16.72
N GLU A 723 11.64 -21.28 -18.01
CA GLU A 723 10.72 -22.33 -18.45
C GLU A 723 11.10 -23.71 -17.93
N HIS A 724 12.40 -24.02 -17.84
CA HIS A 724 12.90 -25.32 -17.41
C HIS A 724 13.75 -25.26 -16.14
N THR A 725 13.60 -24.20 -15.33
CA THR A 725 14.48 -24.00 -14.17
C THR A 725 13.68 -23.66 -12.92
N LEU A 726 13.83 -24.52 -11.91
CA LEU A 726 13.39 -24.29 -10.53
C LEU A 726 14.59 -23.96 -9.65
N GLU A 727 14.40 -23.04 -8.72
CA GLU A 727 15.35 -22.78 -7.65
C GLU A 727 14.73 -23.08 -6.30
N VAL A 728 15.46 -23.84 -5.49
CA VAL A 728 15.25 -23.98 -4.05
C VAL A 728 15.94 -22.81 -3.37
N ARG A 729 15.19 -22.02 -2.62
CA ARG A 729 15.69 -20.86 -1.88
C ARG A 729 15.28 -20.94 -0.41
N ASN A 730 16.10 -20.37 0.47
CA ASN A 730 15.75 -20.21 1.88
C ASN A 730 14.96 -18.91 2.12
N LEU A 731 14.56 -18.57 3.35
CA LEU A 731 13.78 -17.36 3.65
C LEU A 731 14.55 -16.05 3.43
N GLN A 732 15.89 -16.08 3.49
CA GLN A 732 16.75 -14.97 3.04
C GLN A 732 16.78 -14.86 1.51
N GLY A 733 16.23 -15.87 0.85
CA GLY A 733 16.19 -16.13 -0.58
C GLY A 733 17.56 -16.32 -1.23
N ASN A 734 18.52 -16.82 -0.46
CA ASN A 734 19.74 -17.39 -1.03
C ASN A 734 19.36 -18.65 -1.81
N THR A 735 19.88 -18.79 -3.03
CA THR A 735 19.70 -20.01 -3.83
C THR A 735 20.52 -21.14 -3.22
N ILE A 736 19.83 -22.17 -2.77
CA ILE A 736 20.42 -23.38 -2.18
C ILE A 736 20.69 -24.41 -3.27
N LYS A 737 19.76 -24.55 -4.21
CA LYS A 737 19.88 -25.49 -5.32
C LYS A 737 19.12 -24.99 -6.54
N THR A 738 19.68 -25.24 -7.72
CA THR A 738 19.01 -25.08 -9.01
C THR A 738 18.68 -26.46 -9.58
N VAL A 739 17.46 -26.63 -10.09
CA VAL A 739 16.94 -27.87 -10.66
C VAL A 739 16.54 -27.59 -12.10
N GLN A 740 17.20 -28.27 -13.04
CA GLN A 740 16.82 -28.26 -14.45
C GLN A 740 15.74 -29.32 -14.66
N THR A 741 14.56 -28.91 -15.13
CA THR A 741 13.39 -29.78 -15.24
C THR A 741 13.30 -30.48 -16.60
N ASP A 742 14.14 -30.12 -17.56
CA ASP A 742 14.27 -30.74 -18.89
C ASP A 742 15.40 -31.81 -18.96
N ALA A 743 16.33 -31.80 -18.02
CA ALA A 743 17.38 -32.81 -17.88
C ALA A 743 16.96 -33.96 -16.95
N ALA A 744 17.57 -35.14 -17.13
CA ALA A 744 17.38 -36.27 -16.22
C ALA A 744 17.72 -35.84 -14.78
N SER A 745 16.68 -35.71 -13.94
CA SER A 745 16.74 -35.12 -12.60
C SER A 745 17.91 -35.65 -11.76
N GLN A 746 18.72 -34.74 -11.21
CA GLN A 746 19.50 -35.05 -10.02
C GLN A 746 18.56 -34.99 -8.80
N ASN A 747 17.97 -36.13 -8.43
CA ASN A 747 17.20 -36.36 -7.18
C ASN A 747 18.02 -36.17 -5.88
N ASP A 748 19.14 -35.47 -5.97
CA ASP A 748 20.04 -35.22 -4.87
C ASP A 748 19.49 -34.11 -3.96
N ALA A 749 18.83 -34.49 -2.87
CA ALA A 749 18.41 -33.55 -1.84
C ALA A 749 19.53 -33.20 -0.84
N SER A 750 20.80 -33.50 -1.15
CA SER A 750 21.92 -33.06 -0.32
C SER A 750 21.90 -31.54 -0.14
N GLY A 751 22.20 -31.07 1.07
CA GLY A 751 22.14 -29.65 1.42
C GLY A 751 20.74 -29.08 1.70
N ILE A 752 19.66 -29.82 1.44
CA ILE A 752 18.28 -29.40 1.72
C ILE A 752 17.80 -30.07 3.01
N LYS A 753 18.21 -29.51 4.15
CA LYS A 753 17.73 -29.89 5.49
C LYS A 753 17.67 -28.66 6.36
N SER A 754 16.58 -28.49 7.09
CA SER A 754 16.37 -27.42 8.07
C SER A 754 15.73 -28.00 9.31
N ASP A 755 16.17 -27.53 10.47
CA ASP A 755 15.54 -27.76 11.78
C ASP A 755 14.50 -26.68 12.11
N TYR A 756 14.34 -25.68 11.24
CA TYR A 756 13.27 -24.70 11.32
C TYR A 756 11.94 -25.33 10.88
N SER A 757 10.87 -24.94 11.56
CA SER A 757 9.51 -25.17 11.08
C SER A 757 8.70 -23.89 11.15
N ILE A 758 8.04 -23.54 10.05
CA ILE A 758 7.11 -22.41 10.01
C ILE A 758 6.00 -22.66 11.02
N SER A 759 5.72 -21.66 11.87
CA SER A 759 4.72 -21.80 12.92
C SER A 759 3.34 -22.14 12.34
N ASP A 760 2.57 -23.00 13.02
CA ASP A 760 1.24 -23.40 12.54
C ASP A 760 0.31 -22.21 12.34
N ARG A 761 0.48 -21.15 13.13
CA ARG A 761 -0.25 -19.89 12.96
C ARG A 761 0.03 -19.25 11.60
N THR A 762 1.31 -19.09 11.25
CA THR A 762 1.74 -18.50 9.97
C THR A 762 1.39 -19.40 8.79
N TRP A 763 1.57 -20.71 8.95
CA TRP A 763 1.19 -21.69 7.94
C TRP A 763 -0.32 -21.69 7.65
N SER A 764 -1.15 -21.71 8.69
CA SER A 764 -2.62 -21.67 8.55
C SER A 764 -3.10 -20.37 7.92
N ARG A 765 -2.44 -19.24 8.24
CA ARG A 765 -2.70 -17.95 7.60
C ARG A 765 -2.46 -18.03 6.09
N LEU A 766 -1.30 -18.53 5.67
CA LEU A 766 -0.95 -18.68 4.25
C LEU A 766 -1.89 -19.64 3.51
N GLN A 767 -2.32 -20.73 4.15
CA GLN A 767 -3.34 -21.61 3.59
C GLN A 767 -4.68 -20.90 3.39
N SER A 768 -5.12 -20.13 4.38
CA SER A 768 -6.36 -19.36 4.28
C SER A 768 -6.30 -18.25 3.23
N GLU A 769 -5.16 -17.57 3.08
CA GLU A 769 -4.91 -16.60 1.99
C GLU A 769 -4.97 -17.30 0.63
N GLN A 770 -4.32 -18.46 0.49
CA GLN A 770 -4.35 -19.24 -0.75
C GLN A 770 -5.77 -19.72 -1.12
N ASP A 771 -6.55 -20.22 -0.17
CA ASP A 771 -7.91 -20.71 -0.44
C ASP A 771 -8.86 -19.59 -0.85
N ARG A 772 -8.71 -18.40 -0.24
CA ARG A 772 -9.47 -17.20 -0.63
C ARG A 772 -9.08 -16.73 -2.03
N ARG A 773 -7.80 -16.73 -2.36
CA ARG A 773 -7.32 -16.44 -3.72
C ARG A 773 -7.90 -17.40 -4.76
N LYS A 774 -7.90 -18.72 -4.49
CA LYS A 774 -8.52 -19.72 -5.38
C LYS A 774 -10.00 -19.44 -5.61
N LYS A 775 -10.75 -19.17 -4.55
CA LYS A 775 -12.17 -18.81 -4.65
C LYS A 775 -12.37 -17.54 -5.50
N PHE A 776 -11.48 -16.56 -5.36
CA PHE A 776 -11.51 -15.34 -6.14
C PHE A 776 -11.25 -15.60 -7.63
N GLU A 777 -10.25 -16.41 -7.95
CA GLU A 777 -9.95 -16.85 -9.32
C GLU A 777 -11.13 -17.65 -9.94
N GLU A 778 -11.82 -18.49 -9.16
CA GLU A 778 -12.99 -19.26 -9.61
C GLU A 778 -14.19 -18.36 -9.93
N LEU A 779 -14.46 -17.35 -9.10
CA LEU A 779 -15.51 -16.37 -9.36
C LEU A 779 -15.24 -15.57 -10.63
N SER A 780 -13.99 -15.14 -10.82
CA SER A 780 -13.52 -14.49 -12.05
C SER A 780 -13.79 -15.34 -13.30
N LYS A 781 -13.51 -16.65 -13.24
CA LYS A 781 -13.72 -17.57 -14.37
C LYS A 781 -15.21 -17.84 -14.64
N THR A 782 -16.04 -17.90 -13.60
CA THR A 782 -17.47 -18.21 -13.75
C THR A 782 -18.23 -17.03 -14.34
N ALA A 783 -17.86 -15.79 -14.00
CA ALA A 783 -18.38 -14.59 -14.64
C ALA A 783 -18.09 -14.56 -16.15
N TYR A 784 -16.93 -15.10 -16.56
CA TYR A 784 -16.54 -15.20 -17.97
C TYR A 784 -17.34 -16.26 -18.75
N ALA A 785 -17.67 -17.40 -18.13
CA ALA A 785 -18.41 -18.48 -18.79
C ALA A 785 -19.92 -18.25 -18.92
N ALA A 786 -20.47 -17.25 -18.20
CA ALA A 786 -21.89 -16.89 -18.23
C ALA A 786 -22.25 -15.84 -19.31
N GLN A 787 -21.23 -15.27 -19.96
CA GLN A 787 -21.35 -14.41 -21.15
C GLN A 787 -21.07 -15.22 -22.40
#